data_AF-A0A841ZXS3-F1
#
_entry.id   AF-A0A841ZXS3-F1
#
_cell.length_a   1.000
_cell.length_b   1.000
_cell.length_c   1.000
_cell.angle_alpha   90.00
_cell.angle_beta   90.00
_cell.angle_gamma   90.00
#
_symmetry.space_group_name_H-M   'P 1'
#
loop_
_entity.id
_entity.type
_entity.pdbx_description
1 polymer ?
#
loop_
_entity_poly.entity_id
_entity_poly.type
_entity_poly.pdbx_seq_one_letter_code
_entity_poly.pdbx_strand_id
1 'polypeptide(L)'
;MQNIQGHEPSLPRISGMFIRNDLVASPEEAKRKQRRVWGQAQYQSISNNLAKANMTVLIPQIAVTYIDTHHQIFYYPTKRFQATDTASTSERAQLGYALQSAKDNNLDVYLPLQLSETAWFQALYNHFDSNENQAFLKDSATFSIQIADEMMQLYEPAYGAQIKGFYLPFEVDNANLYEGKALDRWIEYYLQPVTRHLRNLLPEGRIVTSPLLYTNLKQPSEKDLSQWNTMWQNVFFRTELDTLMPQDGAGWESASADQLSAWYRSMADMITTSNADRKLQGRSATVELWNNPESYSMSGSNTMDITRLKKNMQAAEPYVQRHISFSAHSLMPMSEDFLAGQANNEAYYQAYTESQRLGYIPTKLVKTPEVTHAIQNQNNVVFHITRVGEETGYVLYRTWNGKRIKIKEMNAKIEQTAFTFTDNQVLPHASVSYELMAFDAYGNRSFPYTCALSLPATIADGITDFTKKISKVNAEALSTSLPVQTFTFADQSEGFVYEGDRVLATRLTEHRPYVPWTTKREDYTVQEQIYTDTEGFAHLRLDLGKNCLIQAIGMSFLQDRNASIRIPASIQYEVDGHAYAIAKQPSIPQIDFTQPVTGENTYQPGEYWYWGFPRTAAQGQIIDIKIRIEYNVFLFMRELLVL
;
A
#
# COMPACT_ATOMS: atom_id res chain seq x y z
N MET A 1 16.68 -47.04 24.47
CA MET A 1 17.85 -46.22 24.84
C MET A 1 17.49 -44.77 24.60
N GLN A 2 17.49 -44.02 25.71
CA GLN A 2 17.39 -42.57 25.93
C GLN A 2 16.88 -41.64 24.81
N ASN A 3 15.75 -40.99 25.14
CA ASN A 3 15.37 -39.66 24.69
C ASN A 3 16.56 -38.70 24.74
N ILE A 4 16.98 -38.19 23.58
CA ILE A 4 17.79 -36.98 23.50
C ILE A 4 16.79 -35.82 23.57
N GLN A 5 17.01 -34.94 24.56
CA GLN A 5 16.25 -33.71 24.79
C GLN A 5 16.06 -32.94 23.47
N GLY A 6 14.80 -32.62 23.18
CA GLY A 6 14.45 -31.73 22.09
C GLY A 6 15.08 -30.36 22.32
N HIS A 7 16.04 -30.00 21.47
CA HIS A 7 16.31 -28.60 21.20
C HIS A 7 15.03 -28.04 20.57
N GLU A 8 14.35 -27.11 21.24
CA GLU A 8 13.41 -26.24 20.54
C GLU A 8 14.14 -25.63 19.34
N PRO A 9 13.55 -25.61 18.13
CA PRO A 9 14.18 -24.94 17.01
C PRO A 9 14.41 -23.48 17.40
N SER A 10 15.65 -23.01 17.25
CA SER A 10 16.02 -21.61 17.47
C SER A 10 15.10 -20.69 16.67
N LEU A 11 14.79 -19.50 17.20
CA LEU A 11 13.98 -18.52 16.48
C LEU A 11 14.55 -18.25 15.07
N PRO A 12 13.70 -18.18 14.02
CA PRO A 12 14.11 -17.69 12.71
C PRO A 12 14.89 -16.38 12.81
N ARG A 13 15.95 -16.25 12.02
CA ARG A 13 16.84 -15.09 12.02
C ARG A 13 16.76 -14.33 10.72
N ILE A 14 16.75 -13.01 10.83
CA ILE A 14 16.94 -12.11 9.71
C ILE A 14 18.44 -12.05 9.49
N SER A 15 18.87 -12.29 8.25
CA SER A 15 20.27 -12.28 7.83
C SER A 15 20.69 -10.94 7.24
N GLY A 16 19.73 -10.06 6.92
CA GLY A 16 20.03 -8.74 6.38
C GLY A 16 18.79 -7.89 6.16
N MET A 17 19.00 -6.66 5.71
CA MET A 17 17.90 -5.73 5.47
C MET A 17 18.10 -4.89 4.21
N PHE A 18 16.97 -4.42 3.68
CA PHE A 18 16.93 -3.40 2.65
C PHE A 18 17.00 -1.97 3.21
N ILE A 19 17.59 -1.06 2.43
CA ILE A 19 17.47 0.39 2.56
C ILE A 19 16.97 0.96 1.24
N ARG A 20 15.80 1.59 1.25
CA ARG A 20 15.27 2.35 0.10
C ARG A 20 15.83 3.78 0.10
N ASN A 21 16.66 4.13 -0.89
CA ASN A 21 17.48 5.36 -0.90
C ASN A 21 16.67 6.66 -1.11
N ASP A 22 15.65 6.64 -1.98
CA ASP A 22 14.72 7.76 -2.21
C ASP A 22 13.95 8.15 -0.93
N LEU A 23 13.71 7.21 -0.02
CA LEU A 23 13.03 7.48 1.25
C LEU A 23 13.90 8.20 2.29
N VAL A 24 15.23 8.24 2.10
CA VAL A 24 16.17 8.76 3.11
C VAL A 24 17.03 9.92 2.62
N ALA A 25 17.12 10.12 1.32
CA ALA A 25 18.11 11.00 0.72
C ALA A 25 17.55 12.30 0.15
N SER A 26 16.23 12.39 -0.10
CA SER A 26 15.60 13.54 -0.77
C SER A 26 15.65 14.81 0.09
N PRO A 27 16.39 15.86 -0.32
CA PRO A 27 16.44 17.12 0.43
C PRO A 27 15.12 17.88 0.41
N GLU A 28 14.38 17.77 -0.69
CA GLU A 28 13.05 18.38 -0.83
C GLU A 28 12.08 17.78 0.18
N GLU A 29 12.04 16.45 0.27
CA GLU A 29 11.19 15.74 1.22
C GLU A 29 11.62 16.02 2.67
N ALA A 30 12.93 16.09 2.92
CA ALA A 30 13.49 16.47 4.22
C ALA A 30 13.01 17.87 4.64
N LYS A 31 13.09 18.85 3.74
CA LYS A 31 12.59 20.21 3.99
C LYS A 31 11.08 20.21 4.25
N ARG A 32 10.30 19.50 3.42
CA ARG A 32 8.83 19.41 3.55
C ARG A 32 8.40 18.81 4.88
N LYS A 33 9.10 17.77 5.35
CA LYS A 33 8.82 17.08 6.61
C LYS A 33 9.53 17.69 7.83
N GLN A 34 10.31 18.77 7.65
CA GLN A 34 11.17 19.36 8.69
C GLN A 34 12.11 18.33 9.34
N ARG A 35 12.67 17.45 8.50
CA ARG A 35 13.59 16.38 8.87
C ARG A 35 14.92 16.55 8.15
N ARG A 36 15.88 15.69 8.48
CA ARG A 36 17.22 15.61 7.87
C ARG A 36 17.35 14.38 6.99
N VAL A 37 18.08 14.50 5.89
CA VAL A 37 18.48 13.35 5.07
C VAL A 37 19.49 12.47 5.82
N TRP A 38 19.63 11.21 5.42
CA TRP A 38 20.64 10.33 5.99
C TRP A 38 22.02 10.67 5.45
N GLY A 39 23.01 10.67 6.35
CA GLY A 39 24.42 10.78 6.02
C GLY A 39 25.21 9.55 6.49
N GLN A 40 26.54 9.65 6.41
CA GLN A 40 27.46 8.57 6.81
C GLN A 40 27.18 8.04 8.23
N ALA A 41 26.89 8.92 9.20
CA ALA A 41 26.62 8.50 10.58
C ALA A 41 25.35 7.64 10.70
N GLN A 42 24.31 7.90 9.90
CA GLN A 42 23.09 7.10 9.89
C GLN A 42 23.37 5.71 9.33
N TYR A 43 24.08 5.61 8.19
CA TYR A 43 24.49 4.32 7.65
C TYR A 43 25.40 3.54 8.61
N GLN A 44 26.34 4.20 9.28
CA GLN A 44 27.17 3.56 10.30
C GLN A 44 26.32 3.01 11.46
N SER A 45 25.35 3.78 11.95
CA SER A 45 24.43 3.35 13.00
C SER A 45 23.65 2.10 12.57
N ILE A 46 23.10 2.11 11.34
CA ILE A 46 22.36 0.97 10.79
C ILE A 46 23.27 -0.26 10.66
N SER A 47 24.44 -0.14 10.04
CA SER A 47 25.37 -1.27 9.87
C SER A 47 25.89 -1.82 11.20
N ASN A 48 26.14 -0.96 12.19
CA ASN A 48 26.49 -1.40 13.54
C ASN A 48 25.35 -2.21 14.18
N ASN A 49 24.10 -1.78 14.02
CA ASN A 49 22.92 -2.48 14.56
C ASN A 49 22.63 -3.79 13.82
N LEU A 50 22.87 -3.86 12.50
CA LEU A 50 22.85 -5.09 11.73
C LEU A 50 23.88 -6.09 12.29
N ALA A 51 25.14 -5.68 12.42
CA ALA A 51 26.21 -6.53 12.93
C ALA A 51 25.94 -7.03 14.37
N LYS A 52 25.48 -6.14 15.27
CA LYS A 52 25.07 -6.51 16.63
C LYS A 52 23.94 -7.55 16.67
N ALA A 53 23.04 -7.50 15.69
CA ALA A 53 21.96 -8.46 15.54
C ALA A 53 22.37 -9.74 14.78
N ASN A 54 23.67 -9.91 14.46
CA ASN A 54 24.23 -10.98 13.64
C ASN A 54 23.63 -11.04 12.22
N MET A 55 23.24 -9.88 11.68
CA MET A 55 22.87 -9.73 10.28
C MET A 55 24.14 -9.40 9.49
N THR A 56 24.30 -10.02 8.31
CA THR A 56 25.52 -9.92 7.49
C THR A 56 25.25 -9.32 6.11
N VAL A 57 24.01 -9.01 5.76
CA VAL A 57 23.65 -8.51 4.42
C VAL A 57 22.99 -7.14 4.50
N LEU A 58 23.40 -6.23 3.61
CA LEU A 58 22.77 -4.94 3.37
C LEU A 58 22.43 -4.79 1.88
N ILE A 59 21.18 -4.46 1.57
CA ILE A 59 20.74 -4.23 0.18
C ILE A 59 20.19 -2.80 0.05
N PRO A 60 20.99 -1.84 -0.46
CA PRO A 60 20.41 -0.61 -0.99
C PRO A 60 19.46 -1.01 -2.15
N GLN A 61 18.21 -0.53 -2.15
CA GLN A 61 17.19 -1.04 -3.08
C GLN A 61 17.32 -0.48 -4.49
N ILE A 62 17.78 0.76 -4.64
CA ILE A 62 17.87 1.46 -5.93
C ILE A 62 19.17 2.26 -6.04
N ALA A 63 19.85 2.19 -7.19
CA ALA A 63 21.00 3.04 -7.51
C ALA A 63 20.57 4.33 -8.22
N VAL A 64 19.45 4.27 -8.94
CA VAL A 64 18.92 5.40 -9.72
C VAL A 64 17.39 5.39 -9.66
N THR A 65 16.80 6.54 -9.34
CA THR A 65 15.38 6.80 -9.63
C THR A 65 15.30 7.39 -11.04
N TYR A 66 14.74 6.66 -11.99
CA TYR A 66 14.57 7.10 -13.37
C TYR A 66 13.17 7.68 -13.55
N ILE A 67 13.09 8.99 -13.69
CA ILE A 67 11.82 9.70 -13.91
C ILE A 67 11.59 9.80 -15.42
N ASP A 68 12.55 10.37 -16.15
CA ASP A 68 12.55 10.43 -17.61
C ASP A 68 13.98 10.54 -18.19
N THR A 69 14.10 10.79 -19.49
CA THR A 69 15.39 10.89 -20.20
C THR A 69 16.20 12.14 -19.83
N HIS A 70 15.63 13.09 -19.08
CA HIS A 70 16.24 14.37 -18.69
C HIS A 70 16.27 14.55 -17.17
N HIS A 71 15.49 13.77 -16.42
CA HIS A 71 15.39 13.82 -14.97
C HIS A 71 15.69 12.44 -14.38
N GLN A 72 16.91 12.26 -13.89
CA GLN A 72 17.36 11.05 -13.21
C GLN A 72 18.01 11.45 -11.89
N ILE A 73 17.75 10.68 -10.83
CA ILE A 73 18.37 10.90 -9.50
C ILE A 73 19.30 9.73 -9.23
N PHE A 74 20.61 9.98 -9.28
CA PHE A 74 21.63 8.99 -8.99
C PHE A 74 22.02 9.00 -7.52
N TYR A 75 22.01 7.83 -6.89
CA TYR A 75 22.43 7.65 -5.49
C TYR A 75 23.93 7.36 -5.35
N TYR A 76 24.69 7.63 -6.40
CA TYR A 76 26.15 7.52 -6.50
C TYR A 76 26.70 8.62 -7.42
N PRO A 77 27.99 8.97 -7.37
CA PRO A 77 28.54 10.07 -8.14
C PRO A 77 28.85 9.64 -9.59
N THR A 78 27.82 9.51 -10.42
CA THR A 78 27.98 9.14 -11.84
C THR A 78 28.85 10.15 -12.60
N LYS A 79 29.73 9.62 -13.45
CA LYS A 79 30.52 10.35 -14.44
C LYS A 79 29.94 10.19 -15.84
N ARG A 80 29.23 9.09 -16.11
CA ARG A 80 28.66 8.73 -17.41
C ARG A 80 27.38 9.51 -17.73
N PHE A 81 26.56 9.82 -16.73
CA PHE A 81 25.21 10.37 -16.92
C PHE A 81 25.05 11.78 -16.37
N GLN A 82 26.14 12.57 -16.33
CA GLN A 82 26.13 13.92 -15.75
C GLN A 82 25.11 14.88 -16.40
N ALA A 83 24.77 14.66 -17.68
CA ALA A 83 23.81 15.49 -18.40
C ALA A 83 22.35 15.30 -17.95
N THR A 84 22.03 14.14 -17.37
CA THR A 84 20.67 13.75 -16.95
C THR A 84 20.53 13.64 -15.44
N ASP A 85 21.65 13.70 -14.71
CA ASP A 85 21.70 13.61 -13.25
C ASP A 85 21.30 14.93 -12.57
N THR A 86 20.15 14.87 -11.90
CA THR A 86 19.54 15.97 -11.13
C THR A 86 19.70 15.81 -9.62
N ALA A 87 20.41 14.77 -9.17
CA ALA A 87 20.59 14.49 -7.75
C ALA A 87 21.38 15.59 -7.03
N SER A 88 21.03 15.84 -5.78
CA SER A 88 21.83 16.65 -4.85
C SER A 88 23.14 15.95 -4.47
N THR A 89 24.03 16.68 -3.79
CA THR A 89 25.26 16.08 -3.23
C THR A 89 24.96 14.99 -2.21
N SER A 90 23.92 15.13 -1.39
CA SER A 90 23.54 14.12 -0.41
C SER A 90 22.99 12.86 -1.06
N GLU A 91 22.20 12.98 -2.14
CA GLU A 91 21.70 11.84 -2.89
C GLU A 91 22.85 11.07 -3.54
N ARG A 92 23.77 11.76 -4.22
CA ARG A 92 24.95 11.12 -4.85
C ARG A 92 25.90 10.42 -3.87
N ALA A 93 25.79 10.66 -2.57
CA ALA A 93 26.68 10.07 -1.58
C ALA A 93 26.13 8.76 -0.96
N GLN A 94 24.85 8.44 -1.13
CA GLN A 94 24.17 7.38 -0.37
C GLN A 94 24.79 5.99 -0.56
N LEU A 95 25.07 5.57 -1.80
CA LEU A 95 25.68 4.25 -2.07
C LEU A 95 27.11 4.18 -1.51
N GLY A 96 27.86 5.28 -1.57
CA GLY A 96 29.18 5.37 -0.95
C GLY A 96 29.13 5.22 0.57
N TYR A 97 28.14 5.83 1.23
CA TYR A 97 27.92 5.65 2.67
C TYR A 97 27.57 4.20 3.02
N ALA A 98 26.69 3.56 2.24
CA ALA A 98 26.31 2.16 2.45
C ALA A 98 27.50 1.20 2.30
N LEU A 99 28.33 1.38 1.27
CA LEU A 99 29.51 0.54 1.03
C LEU A 99 30.59 0.74 2.08
N GLN A 100 30.83 1.98 2.50
CA GLN A 100 31.78 2.28 3.57
C GLN A 100 31.33 1.66 4.89
N SER A 101 30.07 1.85 5.31
CA SER A 101 29.57 1.28 6.56
C SER A 101 29.52 -0.25 6.52
N ALA A 102 29.24 -0.83 5.36
CA ALA A 102 29.31 -2.28 5.14
C ALA A 102 30.74 -2.81 5.29
N LYS A 103 31.74 -2.14 4.71
CA LYS A 103 33.15 -2.51 4.87
C LYS A 103 33.59 -2.45 6.33
N ASP A 104 33.21 -1.40 7.05
CA ASP A 104 33.58 -1.20 8.46
C ASP A 104 32.92 -2.23 9.40
N ASN A 105 31.81 -2.85 8.97
CA ASN A 105 31.07 -3.85 9.74
C ASN A 105 31.10 -5.26 9.14
N ASN A 106 31.94 -5.49 8.12
CA ASN A 106 32.02 -6.77 7.41
C ASN A 106 30.66 -7.29 6.91
N LEU A 107 29.88 -6.42 6.27
CA LEU A 107 28.61 -6.75 5.65
C LEU A 107 28.77 -6.99 4.14
N ASP A 108 28.02 -7.95 3.63
CA ASP A 108 27.85 -8.23 2.22
C ASP A 108 26.83 -7.25 1.61
N VAL A 109 27.12 -6.75 0.41
CA VAL A 109 26.29 -5.79 -0.32
C VAL A 109 25.91 -6.34 -1.69
N TYR A 110 24.61 -6.26 -2.00
CA TYR A 110 24.09 -6.47 -3.35
C TYR A 110 23.82 -5.12 -3.99
N LEU A 111 24.57 -4.79 -5.04
CA LEU A 111 24.45 -3.49 -5.70
C LEU A 111 23.10 -3.37 -6.41
N PRO A 112 22.28 -2.36 -6.14
CA PRO A 112 21.03 -2.18 -6.84
C PRO A 112 21.22 -1.63 -8.24
N LEU A 113 20.23 -1.85 -9.10
CA LEU A 113 20.13 -1.18 -10.40
C LEU A 113 19.13 -0.01 -10.35
N GLN A 114 18.66 0.42 -11.51
CA GLN A 114 17.68 1.50 -11.64
C GLN A 114 16.25 1.04 -11.39
N LEU A 115 15.38 2.00 -11.06
CA LEU A 115 13.94 1.83 -11.02
C LEU A 115 13.24 3.04 -11.66
N SER A 116 12.41 2.77 -12.66
CA SER A 116 11.38 3.70 -13.16
C SER A 116 10.01 3.17 -12.75
N GLU A 117 9.61 3.44 -11.51
CA GLU A 117 8.49 2.75 -10.84
C GLU A 117 7.16 2.93 -11.59
N THR A 118 6.79 4.17 -11.92
CA THR A 118 5.54 4.47 -12.63
C THR A 118 5.51 3.86 -14.04
N ALA A 119 6.58 4.04 -14.82
CA ALA A 119 6.66 3.50 -16.18
C ALA A 119 6.66 1.96 -16.17
N TRP A 120 7.33 1.35 -15.19
CA TRP A 120 7.37 -0.09 -15.01
C TRP A 120 5.97 -0.67 -14.79
N PHE A 121 5.23 -0.19 -13.79
CA PHE A 121 3.89 -0.71 -13.51
C PHE A 121 2.91 -0.42 -14.64
N GLN A 122 3.01 0.75 -15.28
CA GLN A 122 2.19 1.05 -16.47
C GLN A 122 2.48 0.07 -17.61
N ALA A 123 3.75 -0.24 -17.89
CA ALA A 123 4.13 -1.17 -18.94
C ALA A 123 3.72 -2.63 -18.58
N LEU A 124 3.86 -3.01 -17.31
CA LEU A 124 3.46 -4.31 -16.76
C LEU A 124 1.95 -4.54 -16.93
N TYR A 125 1.11 -3.60 -16.52
CA TYR A 125 -0.35 -3.70 -16.64
C TYR A 125 -0.84 -3.71 -18.09
N ASN A 126 -0.06 -3.13 -19.00
CA ASN A 126 -0.28 -3.23 -20.44
C ASN A 126 0.39 -4.45 -21.08
N HIS A 127 0.82 -5.44 -20.28
CA HIS A 127 1.42 -6.70 -20.73
C HIS A 127 2.61 -6.54 -21.69
N PHE A 128 3.30 -5.40 -21.59
CA PHE A 128 4.38 -4.99 -22.49
C PHE A 128 4.00 -5.07 -23.98
N ASP A 129 2.73 -4.84 -24.33
CA ASP A 129 2.23 -5.20 -25.66
C ASP A 129 2.61 -4.20 -26.76
N SER A 130 2.63 -2.90 -26.43
CA SER A 130 2.96 -1.85 -27.40
C SER A 130 4.45 -1.79 -27.73
N ASN A 131 4.78 -1.19 -28.88
CA ASN A 131 6.17 -0.98 -29.29
C ASN A 131 6.93 -0.11 -28.28
N GLU A 132 6.26 0.88 -27.69
CA GLU A 132 6.80 1.78 -26.69
C GLU A 132 7.16 1.02 -25.40
N ASN A 133 6.28 0.13 -24.94
CA ASN A 133 6.54 -0.68 -23.74
C ASN A 133 7.67 -1.70 -23.97
N GLN A 134 7.78 -2.25 -25.19
CA GLN A 134 8.89 -3.14 -25.55
C GLN A 134 10.21 -2.37 -25.69
N ALA A 135 10.18 -1.15 -26.22
CA ALA A 135 11.34 -0.25 -26.25
C ALA A 135 11.78 0.10 -24.82
N PHE A 136 10.84 0.44 -23.93
CA PHE A 136 11.10 0.69 -22.52
C PHE A 136 11.84 -0.47 -21.84
N LEU A 137 11.46 -1.73 -22.09
CA LEU A 137 12.19 -2.89 -21.55
C LEU A 137 13.64 -2.96 -22.04
N LYS A 138 13.87 -2.75 -23.34
CA LYS A 138 15.21 -2.80 -23.95
C LYS A 138 16.10 -1.64 -23.50
N ASP A 139 15.51 -0.45 -23.39
CA ASP A 139 16.19 0.75 -22.91
C ASP A 139 16.54 0.61 -21.43
N SER A 140 15.60 0.08 -20.62
CA SER A 140 15.85 -0.25 -19.22
C SER A 140 16.96 -1.29 -19.06
N ALA A 141 17.01 -2.30 -19.92
CA ALA A 141 18.08 -3.30 -19.91
C ALA A 141 19.44 -2.68 -20.19
N THR A 142 19.50 -1.88 -21.26
CA THR A 142 20.71 -1.15 -21.66
C THR A 142 21.17 -0.22 -20.54
N PHE A 143 20.27 0.56 -19.96
CA PHE A 143 20.59 1.51 -18.90
C PHE A 143 21.07 0.79 -17.62
N SER A 144 20.42 -0.32 -17.25
CA SER A 144 20.82 -1.12 -16.09
C SER A 144 22.21 -1.75 -16.24
N ILE A 145 22.55 -2.22 -17.46
CA ILE A 145 23.90 -2.70 -17.80
C ILE A 145 24.95 -1.60 -17.64
N GLN A 146 24.66 -0.41 -18.17
CA GLN A 146 25.59 0.72 -18.10
C GLN A 146 25.82 1.21 -16.67
N ILE A 147 24.77 1.19 -15.83
CA ILE A 147 24.88 1.49 -14.40
C ILE A 147 25.74 0.45 -13.68
N ALA A 148 25.54 -0.84 -13.96
CA ALA A 148 26.33 -1.91 -13.36
C ALA A 148 27.83 -1.77 -13.69
N ASP A 149 28.17 -1.51 -14.95
CA ASP A 149 29.55 -1.25 -15.39
C ASP A 149 30.18 -0.07 -14.64
N GLU A 150 29.46 1.05 -14.57
CA GLU A 150 29.97 2.26 -13.90
C GLU A 150 30.15 2.05 -12.39
N MET A 151 29.19 1.42 -11.71
CA MET A 151 29.32 1.15 -10.28
C MET A 151 30.47 0.20 -9.97
N MET A 152 30.68 -0.85 -10.77
CA MET A 152 31.83 -1.74 -10.58
C MET A 152 33.15 -0.99 -10.79
N GLN A 153 33.27 -0.18 -11.84
CA GLN A 153 34.46 0.66 -12.06
C GLN A 153 34.73 1.62 -10.90
N LEU A 154 33.68 2.19 -10.30
CA LEU A 154 33.81 3.14 -9.19
C LEU A 154 34.13 2.46 -7.86
N TYR A 155 33.53 1.30 -7.58
CA TYR A 155 33.48 0.75 -6.22
C TYR A 155 34.24 -0.55 -6.03
N GLU A 156 34.44 -1.37 -7.06
CA GLU A 156 35.19 -2.63 -6.93
C GLU A 156 36.59 -2.43 -6.33
N PRO A 157 37.40 -1.43 -6.73
CA PRO A 157 38.75 -1.27 -6.19
C PRO A 157 38.80 -1.06 -4.66
N ALA A 158 37.76 -0.46 -4.09
CA ALA A 158 37.71 -0.12 -2.66
C ALA A 158 36.84 -1.09 -1.83
N TYR A 159 35.84 -1.71 -2.46
CA TYR A 159 34.75 -2.45 -1.81
C TYR A 159 34.47 -3.82 -2.44
N GLY A 160 35.31 -4.33 -3.35
CA GLY A 160 35.10 -5.61 -4.02
C GLY A 160 34.94 -6.82 -3.09
N ALA A 161 35.51 -6.76 -1.87
CA ALA A 161 35.30 -7.78 -0.85
C ALA A 161 33.86 -7.80 -0.30
N GLN A 162 33.19 -6.65 -0.24
CA GLN A 162 31.82 -6.49 0.25
C GLN A 162 30.78 -6.74 -0.85
N ILE A 163 31.10 -6.43 -2.12
CA ILE A 163 30.16 -6.61 -3.23
C ILE A 163 29.98 -8.11 -3.52
N LYS A 164 28.78 -8.65 -3.24
CA LYS A 164 28.44 -10.07 -3.43
C LYS A 164 27.51 -10.34 -4.60
N GLY A 165 27.12 -9.31 -5.34
CA GLY A 165 26.18 -9.45 -6.43
C GLY A 165 25.39 -8.21 -6.71
N PHE A 166 24.26 -8.41 -7.40
CA PHE A 166 23.37 -7.36 -7.86
C PHE A 166 21.93 -7.65 -7.45
N TYR A 167 21.18 -6.60 -7.15
CA TYR A 167 19.75 -6.64 -6.89
C TYR A 167 18.97 -6.01 -8.05
N LEU A 168 17.98 -6.74 -8.58
CA LEU A 168 17.09 -6.29 -9.64
C LEU A 168 15.84 -5.64 -9.03
N PRO A 169 15.63 -4.31 -9.16
CA PRO A 169 14.55 -3.62 -8.44
C PRO A 169 13.16 -3.70 -9.08
N PHE A 170 13.04 -4.18 -10.32
CA PHE A 170 11.73 -4.29 -10.97
C PHE A 170 10.92 -5.43 -10.39
N GLU A 171 9.88 -5.08 -9.64
CA GLU A 171 9.02 -5.99 -8.93
C GLU A 171 7.91 -6.54 -9.83
N VAL A 172 7.61 -7.83 -9.66
CA VAL A 172 6.45 -8.51 -10.27
C VAL A 172 5.69 -9.21 -9.16
N ASP A 173 4.43 -9.54 -9.42
CA ASP A 173 3.59 -10.26 -8.47
C ASP A 173 2.89 -11.46 -9.13
N ASN A 174 2.28 -12.28 -8.30
CA ASN A 174 1.53 -13.48 -8.69
C ASN A 174 0.14 -13.18 -9.27
N ALA A 175 -0.24 -11.92 -9.49
CA ALA A 175 -1.55 -11.50 -10.01
C ALA A 175 -1.48 -10.89 -11.42
N ASN A 176 -0.37 -10.26 -11.80
CA ASN A 176 -0.29 -9.41 -13.00
C ASN A 176 0.60 -9.97 -14.12
N LEU A 177 1.55 -10.86 -13.81
CA LEU A 177 2.45 -11.44 -14.81
C LEU A 177 2.75 -12.90 -14.51
N TYR A 178 2.10 -13.83 -15.20
CA TYR A 178 2.28 -15.27 -14.94
C TYR A 178 2.53 -16.12 -16.19
N GLU A 179 2.13 -15.71 -17.41
CA GLU A 179 2.40 -16.49 -18.63
C GLU A 179 2.27 -15.69 -19.94
N GLY A 180 2.60 -16.34 -21.05
CA GLY A 180 2.39 -15.82 -22.40
C GLY A 180 3.39 -14.74 -22.83
N LYS A 181 3.01 -13.98 -23.87
CA LYS A 181 3.92 -13.01 -24.53
C LYS A 181 4.47 -11.95 -23.57
N ALA A 182 3.71 -11.55 -22.55
CA ALA A 182 4.18 -10.58 -21.55
C ALA A 182 5.41 -11.11 -20.80
N LEU A 183 5.35 -12.37 -20.34
CA LEU A 183 6.46 -13.04 -19.67
C LEU A 183 7.66 -13.19 -20.62
N ASP A 184 7.42 -13.62 -21.86
CA ASP A 184 8.49 -13.77 -22.86
C ASP A 184 9.19 -12.45 -23.14
N ARG A 185 8.44 -11.36 -23.32
CA ARG A 185 9.02 -10.01 -23.55
C ARG A 185 9.85 -9.55 -22.37
N TRP A 186 9.37 -9.72 -21.14
CA TRP A 186 10.14 -9.36 -19.95
C TRP A 186 11.43 -10.17 -19.85
N ILE A 187 11.38 -11.48 -20.10
CA ILE A 187 12.56 -12.34 -20.11
C ILE A 187 13.54 -11.92 -21.22
N GLU A 188 13.08 -11.80 -22.46
CA GLU A 188 13.94 -11.59 -23.63
C GLU A 188 14.50 -10.18 -23.71
N TYR A 189 13.70 -9.17 -23.39
CA TYR A 189 14.08 -7.77 -23.59
C TYR A 189 14.74 -7.16 -22.37
N TYR A 190 14.51 -7.71 -21.17
CA TYR A 190 15.10 -7.19 -19.93
C TYR A 190 15.95 -8.22 -19.17
N LEU A 191 15.35 -9.29 -18.64
CA LEU A 191 16.06 -10.16 -17.69
C LEU A 191 17.27 -10.87 -18.32
N GLN A 192 17.11 -11.45 -19.51
CA GLN A 192 18.18 -12.20 -20.15
C GLN A 192 19.40 -11.31 -20.51
N PRO A 193 19.27 -10.17 -21.20
CA PRO A 193 20.42 -9.31 -21.49
C PRO A 193 21.09 -8.80 -20.21
N VAL A 194 20.30 -8.36 -19.22
CA VAL A 194 20.85 -7.85 -17.95
C VAL A 194 21.57 -8.95 -17.18
N THR A 195 20.90 -10.08 -16.90
CA THR A 195 21.49 -11.14 -16.07
C THR A 195 22.73 -11.78 -16.71
N ARG A 196 22.75 -11.93 -18.04
CA ARG A 196 23.94 -12.39 -18.77
C ARG A 196 25.11 -11.43 -18.61
N HIS A 197 24.86 -10.13 -18.73
CA HIS A 197 25.90 -9.12 -18.55
C HIS A 197 26.44 -9.13 -17.11
N LEU A 198 25.55 -9.14 -16.12
CA LEU A 198 25.93 -9.17 -14.69
C LEU A 198 26.75 -10.41 -14.33
N ARG A 199 26.41 -11.58 -14.89
CA ARG A 199 27.19 -12.80 -14.72
C ARG A 199 28.60 -12.67 -15.29
N ASN A 200 28.78 -12.02 -16.44
CA ASN A 200 30.11 -11.77 -16.99
C ASN A 200 30.91 -10.76 -16.16
N LEU A 201 30.22 -9.76 -15.62
CA LEU A 201 30.82 -8.68 -14.83
C LEU A 201 31.27 -9.16 -13.45
N LEU A 202 30.52 -10.07 -12.82
CA LEU A 202 30.86 -10.68 -11.53
C LEU A 202 30.50 -12.18 -11.53
N PRO A 203 31.38 -13.06 -12.06
CA PRO A 203 31.09 -14.48 -12.25
C PRO A 203 30.66 -15.26 -11.01
N GLU A 204 31.19 -14.90 -9.84
CA GLU A 204 30.86 -15.53 -8.55
C GLU A 204 29.75 -14.77 -7.78
N GLY A 205 29.28 -13.64 -8.30
CA GLY A 205 28.23 -12.84 -7.69
C GLY A 205 26.85 -13.45 -7.86
N ARG A 206 25.95 -13.25 -6.89
CA ARG A 206 24.55 -13.65 -7.04
C ARG A 206 23.71 -12.53 -7.65
N ILE A 207 22.77 -12.90 -8.51
CA ILE A 207 21.77 -11.97 -9.04
C ILE A 207 20.44 -12.23 -8.33
N VAL A 208 19.96 -11.23 -7.59
CA VAL A 208 18.86 -11.34 -6.64
C VAL A 208 17.65 -10.53 -7.10
N THR A 209 16.45 -11.08 -6.96
CA THR A 209 15.19 -10.37 -7.16
C THR A 209 14.24 -10.59 -5.98
N SER A 210 13.33 -9.66 -5.74
CA SER A 210 12.34 -9.73 -4.66
C SER A 210 10.92 -9.42 -5.13
N PRO A 211 10.24 -10.39 -5.78
CA PRO A 211 8.87 -10.22 -6.25
C PRO A 211 7.86 -10.26 -5.09
N LEU A 212 6.62 -9.83 -5.30
CA LEU A 212 5.58 -9.81 -4.25
C LEU A 212 4.67 -11.05 -4.31
N LEU A 213 4.45 -11.70 -3.16
CA LEU A 213 3.38 -12.67 -2.99
C LEU A 213 2.11 -11.99 -2.49
N TYR A 214 1.14 -11.83 -3.38
CA TYR A 214 -0.18 -11.28 -3.07
C TYR A 214 -1.20 -12.40 -2.86
N THR A 215 -1.56 -12.68 -1.60
CA THR A 215 -2.45 -13.83 -1.28
C THR A 215 -3.91 -13.45 -1.03
N ASN A 216 -4.19 -12.15 -0.78
CA ASN A 216 -5.49 -11.68 -0.27
C ASN A 216 -6.02 -12.47 0.93
N LEU A 217 -5.13 -12.98 1.79
CA LEU A 217 -5.46 -13.84 2.95
C LEU A 217 -6.24 -15.12 2.59
N LYS A 218 -6.09 -15.62 1.36
CA LYS A 218 -6.70 -16.88 0.89
C LYS A 218 -5.64 -17.98 0.76
N GLN A 219 -6.03 -19.20 1.11
CA GLN A 219 -5.19 -20.37 0.78
C GLN A 219 -5.03 -20.46 -0.74
N PRO A 220 -3.82 -20.72 -1.24
CA PRO A 220 -3.62 -20.86 -2.68
C PRO A 220 -4.28 -22.15 -3.17
N SER A 221 -4.87 -22.09 -4.37
CA SER A 221 -5.28 -23.27 -5.11
C SER A 221 -4.06 -23.93 -5.78
N GLU A 222 -4.21 -25.18 -6.22
CA GLU A 222 -3.18 -25.86 -7.04
C GLU A 222 -2.85 -25.08 -8.30
N LYS A 223 -3.84 -24.41 -8.90
CA LYS A 223 -3.65 -23.55 -10.07
C LYS A 223 -2.75 -22.35 -9.75
N ASP A 224 -3.00 -21.67 -8.63
CA ASP A 224 -2.21 -20.49 -8.22
C ASP A 224 -0.74 -20.87 -8.02
N LEU A 225 -0.51 -22.00 -7.32
CA LEU A 225 0.85 -22.53 -7.10
C LEU A 225 1.51 -22.93 -8.41
N SER A 226 0.80 -23.64 -9.29
CA SER A 226 1.33 -24.12 -10.57
C SER A 226 1.68 -22.96 -11.52
N GLN A 227 0.84 -21.93 -11.60
CA GLN A 227 1.10 -20.74 -12.43
C GLN A 227 2.37 -20.01 -11.98
N TRP A 228 2.50 -19.74 -10.68
CA TRP A 228 3.69 -19.11 -10.12
C TRP A 228 4.95 -19.93 -10.39
N ASN A 229 4.90 -21.25 -10.16
CA ASN A 229 6.07 -22.10 -10.37
C ASN A 229 6.47 -22.19 -11.83
N THR A 230 5.50 -22.27 -12.74
CA THR A 230 5.77 -22.34 -14.19
C THR A 230 6.45 -21.06 -14.67
N MET A 231 5.96 -19.90 -14.22
CA MET A 231 6.57 -18.60 -14.51
C MET A 231 8.04 -18.57 -14.07
N TRP A 232 8.32 -18.88 -12.80
CA TRP A 232 9.68 -18.80 -12.26
C TRP A 232 10.62 -19.87 -12.81
N GLN A 233 10.14 -21.09 -13.09
CA GLN A 233 10.93 -22.10 -13.80
C GLN A 233 11.36 -21.59 -15.17
N ASN A 234 10.44 -20.96 -15.92
CA ASN A 234 10.75 -20.38 -17.23
C ASN A 234 11.81 -19.27 -17.11
N VAL A 235 11.69 -18.40 -16.11
CA VAL A 235 12.70 -17.38 -15.80
C VAL A 235 14.06 -18.01 -15.50
N PHE A 236 14.14 -18.98 -14.58
CA PHE A 236 15.42 -19.61 -14.20
C PHE A 236 16.07 -20.40 -15.33
N PHE A 237 15.26 -21.05 -16.17
CA PHE A 237 15.73 -21.78 -17.33
C PHE A 237 16.41 -20.86 -18.36
N ARG A 238 15.88 -19.65 -18.56
CA ARG A 238 16.28 -18.74 -19.65
C ARG A 238 17.25 -17.62 -19.24
N THR A 239 17.51 -17.44 -17.96
CA THR A 239 18.29 -16.32 -17.40
C THR A 239 19.35 -16.78 -16.38
N GLU A 240 20.28 -15.89 -16.04
CA GLU A 240 21.33 -16.14 -15.04
C GLU A 240 20.91 -15.76 -13.60
N LEU A 241 19.61 -15.54 -13.35
CA LEU A 241 19.08 -15.13 -12.04
C LEU A 241 19.25 -16.22 -10.97
N ASP A 242 19.84 -15.94 -9.80
CA ASP A 242 20.22 -16.98 -8.84
C ASP A 242 19.34 -17.07 -7.60
N THR A 243 18.40 -16.15 -7.42
CA THR A 243 17.66 -16.08 -6.16
C THR A 243 16.23 -15.63 -6.40
N LEU A 244 15.29 -16.41 -5.86
CA LEU A 244 13.92 -15.99 -5.61
C LEU A 244 13.82 -15.54 -4.16
N MET A 245 13.48 -14.28 -3.92
CA MET A 245 13.29 -13.77 -2.55
C MET A 245 11.94 -13.06 -2.44
N PRO A 246 10.82 -13.79 -2.42
CA PRO A 246 9.52 -13.15 -2.43
C PRO A 246 9.33 -12.29 -1.18
N GLN A 247 8.80 -11.09 -1.36
CA GLN A 247 8.15 -10.31 -0.30
C GLN A 247 6.97 -11.14 0.19
N ASP A 248 6.93 -11.43 1.49
CA ASP A 248 5.92 -12.34 2.05
C ASP A 248 4.51 -11.74 2.08
N GLY A 249 4.37 -10.44 1.77
CA GLY A 249 3.10 -9.72 1.69
C GLY A 249 2.42 -9.52 3.06
N ALA A 250 3.10 -9.87 4.15
CA ALA A 250 2.54 -9.84 5.48
C ALA A 250 2.55 -8.44 6.10
N GLY A 251 3.48 -7.57 5.71
CA GLY A 251 3.52 -6.16 6.09
C GLY A 251 2.51 -5.33 5.32
N TRP A 252 2.27 -5.68 4.04
CA TRP A 252 1.15 -5.19 3.23
C TRP A 252 -0.22 -5.74 3.69
N GLU A 253 -0.26 -6.58 4.71
CA GLU A 253 -1.49 -7.19 5.26
C GLU A 253 -2.25 -8.08 4.25
N SER A 254 -1.62 -8.47 3.15
CA SER A 254 -2.21 -9.35 2.13
C SER A 254 -1.96 -10.83 2.39
N ALA A 255 -1.08 -11.17 3.33
CA ALA A 255 -0.72 -12.53 3.70
C ALA A 255 -0.48 -12.66 5.21
N SER A 256 -0.47 -13.91 5.67
CA SER A 256 -0.08 -14.28 7.03
C SER A 256 0.57 -15.66 7.00
N ALA A 257 1.20 -16.05 8.11
CA ALA A 257 1.75 -17.39 8.33
C ALA A 257 0.83 -18.54 7.87
N ASP A 258 -0.49 -18.36 7.93
CA ASP A 258 -1.46 -19.38 7.56
C ASP A 258 -1.40 -19.72 6.05
N GLN A 259 -1.09 -18.74 5.19
CA GLN A 259 -0.95 -18.96 3.73
C GLN A 259 0.49 -19.29 3.31
N LEU A 260 1.49 -18.76 4.03
CA LEU A 260 2.89 -18.78 3.58
C LEU A 260 3.47 -20.20 3.42
N SER A 261 3.13 -21.14 4.31
CA SER A 261 3.72 -22.48 4.27
C SER A 261 3.46 -23.22 2.95
N ALA A 262 2.26 -23.08 2.38
CA ALA A 262 1.90 -23.74 1.12
C ALA A 262 2.69 -23.16 -0.07
N TRP A 263 2.79 -21.83 -0.14
CA TRP A 263 3.58 -21.14 -1.15
C TRP A 263 5.06 -21.51 -1.08
N TYR A 264 5.67 -21.41 0.11
CA TYR A 264 7.11 -21.66 0.28
C TYR A 264 7.51 -23.13 0.04
N ARG A 265 6.67 -24.08 0.43
CA ARG A 265 6.88 -25.50 0.09
C ARG A 265 6.89 -25.71 -1.42
N SER A 266 5.89 -25.17 -2.11
CA SER A 266 5.76 -25.32 -3.55
C SER A 266 6.93 -24.66 -4.30
N MET A 267 7.40 -23.51 -3.82
CA MET A 267 8.60 -22.86 -4.37
C MET A 267 9.87 -23.69 -4.12
N ALA A 268 10.03 -24.32 -2.96
CA ALA A 268 11.20 -25.18 -2.70
C ALA A 268 11.27 -26.38 -3.67
N ASP A 269 10.14 -27.01 -3.97
CA ASP A 269 10.04 -28.08 -4.97
C ASP A 269 10.41 -27.54 -6.37
N MET A 270 9.88 -26.38 -6.73
CA MET A 270 10.16 -25.68 -7.98
C MET A 270 11.66 -25.32 -8.15
N ILE A 271 12.32 -24.87 -7.08
CA ILE A 271 13.76 -24.58 -7.06
C ILE A 271 14.58 -25.86 -7.24
N THR A 272 14.15 -26.97 -6.63
CA THR A 272 14.83 -28.28 -6.81
C THR A 272 14.85 -28.69 -8.28
N THR A 273 13.70 -28.58 -8.96
CA THR A 273 13.60 -28.84 -10.40
C THR A 273 14.47 -27.88 -11.22
N SER A 274 14.40 -26.57 -10.94
CA SER A 274 15.18 -25.55 -11.65
C SER A 274 16.69 -25.78 -11.53
N ASN A 275 17.16 -26.24 -10.37
CA ASN A 275 18.57 -26.59 -10.16
C ASN A 275 19.01 -27.85 -10.91
N ALA A 276 18.12 -28.83 -11.07
CA ALA A 276 18.39 -30.00 -11.91
C ALA A 276 18.56 -29.58 -13.39
N ASP A 277 17.69 -28.70 -13.89
CA ASP A 277 17.77 -28.16 -15.25
C ASP A 277 19.06 -27.36 -15.47
N ARG A 278 19.44 -26.50 -14.53
CA ARG A 278 20.70 -25.75 -14.58
C ARG A 278 21.93 -26.65 -14.67
N LYS A 279 21.94 -27.74 -13.90
CA LYS A 279 23.02 -28.73 -13.95
C LYS A 279 23.12 -29.38 -15.33
N LEU A 280 21.99 -29.71 -15.96
CA LEU A 280 21.96 -30.24 -17.33
C LEU A 280 22.44 -29.22 -18.37
N GLN A 281 22.21 -27.93 -18.12
CA GLN A 281 22.72 -26.83 -18.95
C GLN A 281 24.21 -26.50 -18.68
N GLY A 282 24.87 -27.18 -17.75
CA GLY A 282 26.28 -26.94 -17.40
C GLY A 282 26.53 -25.65 -16.61
N ARG A 283 25.51 -25.07 -15.97
CA ARG A 283 25.65 -23.87 -15.13
C ARG A 283 26.14 -24.26 -13.73
N SER A 284 27.11 -23.51 -13.21
CA SER A 284 27.69 -23.74 -11.87
C SER A 284 26.85 -23.15 -10.74
N ALA A 285 26.16 -22.03 -10.99
CA ALA A 285 25.38 -21.33 -9.96
C ALA A 285 23.99 -21.97 -9.73
N THR A 286 23.69 -22.29 -8.47
CA THR A 286 22.37 -22.77 -8.05
C THR A 286 21.44 -21.63 -7.70
N VAL A 287 20.15 -21.84 -8.02
CA VAL A 287 19.07 -21.00 -7.55
C VAL A 287 18.81 -21.28 -6.06
N GLU A 288 18.72 -20.22 -5.27
CA GLU A 288 18.32 -20.27 -3.86
C GLU A 288 16.93 -19.64 -3.67
N LEU A 289 16.19 -20.16 -2.69
CA LEU A 289 14.96 -19.56 -2.18
C LEU A 289 15.26 -18.84 -0.88
N TRP A 290 15.08 -17.52 -0.87
CA TRP A 290 15.15 -16.69 0.32
C TRP A 290 13.73 -16.21 0.66
N ASN A 291 13.55 -15.64 1.83
CA ASN A 291 12.32 -14.92 2.19
C ASN A 291 12.66 -13.44 2.38
N ASN A 292 11.80 -12.55 1.88
CA ASN A 292 11.76 -11.17 2.33
C ASN A 292 10.57 -10.99 3.30
N PRO A 293 10.78 -11.24 4.61
CA PRO A 293 9.74 -11.00 5.59
C PRO A 293 9.59 -9.50 5.80
N GLU A 294 8.41 -8.97 5.49
CA GLU A 294 8.14 -7.56 5.66
C GLU A 294 8.05 -7.22 7.16
N SER A 295 8.98 -6.40 7.65
CA SER A 295 9.01 -5.99 9.07
C SER A 295 8.17 -4.76 9.36
N TYR A 296 7.56 -4.15 8.33
CA TYR A 296 6.62 -3.06 8.46
C TYR A 296 5.17 -3.57 8.65
N SER A 297 4.25 -2.68 9.04
CA SER A 297 2.81 -2.99 9.02
C SER A 297 2.00 -1.81 8.52
N MET A 298 1.14 -2.07 7.53
CA MET A 298 0.17 -1.09 7.03
C MET A 298 -1.09 -0.96 7.88
N SER A 299 -1.22 -1.74 8.96
CA SER A 299 -2.39 -1.68 9.83
C SER A 299 -2.45 -0.41 10.70
N GLY A 300 -1.38 0.39 10.69
CA GLY A 300 -1.27 1.71 11.32
C GLY A 300 -0.15 1.82 12.38
N SER A 301 0.52 0.71 12.68
CA SER A 301 1.68 0.64 13.58
C SER A 301 3.03 0.77 12.88
N ASN A 302 3.09 0.90 11.55
CA ASN A 302 4.29 1.06 10.71
C ASN A 302 5.39 -0.03 10.83
N THR A 303 5.40 -0.81 11.91
CA THR A 303 6.34 -1.86 12.26
C THR A 303 5.56 -3.04 12.84
N MET A 304 5.82 -4.22 12.30
CA MET A 304 5.21 -5.46 12.74
C MET A 304 5.76 -5.88 14.10
N ASP A 305 4.89 -6.28 15.03
CA ASP A 305 5.34 -6.83 16.30
C ASP A 305 6.12 -8.14 16.13
N ILE A 306 7.06 -8.39 17.05
CA ILE A 306 8.02 -9.50 16.92
C ILE A 306 7.33 -10.86 16.94
N THR A 307 6.18 -11.00 17.62
CA THR A 307 5.39 -12.23 17.62
C THR A 307 4.85 -12.53 16.24
N ARG A 308 4.23 -11.54 15.57
CA ARG A 308 3.71 -11.71 14.22
C ARG A 308 4.82 -11.94 13.20
N LEU A 309 5.89 -11.14 13.25
CA LEU A 309 7.05 -11.29 12.36
C LEU A 309 7.65 -12.68 12.47
N LYS A 310 7.87 -13.17 13.70
CA LYS A 310 8.33 -14.54 13.96
C LYS A 310 7.38 -15.56 13.36
N LYS A 311 6.05 -15.45 13.59
CA LYS A 311 5.07 -16.42 13.09
C LYS A 311 5.16 -16.55 11.56
N ASN A 312 5.29 -15.43 10.86
CA ASN A 312 5.42 -15.42 9.39
C ASN A 312 6.74 -16.05 8.93
N MET A 313 7.86 -15.69 9.58
CA MET A 313 9.16 -16.30 9.27
C MET A 313 9.16 -17.81 9.52
N GLN A 314 8.59 -18.28 10.63
CA GLN A 314 8.50 -19.71 10.96
C GLN A 314 7.73 -20.53 9.91
N ALA A 315 6.76 -19.94 9.22
CA ALA A 315 6.03 -20.60 8.15
C ALA A 315 6.90 -20.85 6.90
N ALA A 316 7.92 -20.01 6.68
CA ALA A 316 8.85 -20.08 5.55
C ALA A 316 10.19 -20.76 5.89
N GLU A 317 10.64 -20.70 7.15
CA GLU A 317 11.95 -21.18 7.65
C GLU A 317 12.37 -22.57 7.11
N PRO A 318 11.49 -23.60 7.05
CA PRO A 318 11.91 -24.92 6.58
C PRO A 318 12.32 -24.99 5.09
N TYR A 319 11.99 -23.96 4.32
CA TYR A 319 12.08 -23.95 2.85
C TYR A 319 13.14 -22.98 2.33
N VAL A 320 13.61 -22.06 3.16
CA VAL A 320 14.45 -20.94 2.73
C VAL A 320 15.86 -21.04 3.29
N GLN A 321 16.83 -20.49 2.55
CA GLN A 321 18.22 -20.45 3.00
C GLN A 321 18.50 -19.22 3.88
N ARG A 322 17.71 -18.15 3.76
CA ARG A 322 17.85 -16.92 4.56
C ARG A 322 16.60 -16.05 4.53
N HIS A 323 16.52 -15.13 5.49
CA HIS A 323 15.53 -14.07 5.55
C HIS A 323 16.20 -12.70 5.39
N ILE A 324 15.84 -11.89 4.38
CA ILE A 324 16.33 -10.52 4.19
C ILE A 324 15.14 -9.57 4.21
N SER A 325 15.00 -8.76 5.26
CA SER A 325 13.75 -8.02 5.49
C SER A 325 13.75 -6.64 4.83
N PHE A 326 12.65 -6.33 4.15
CA PHE A 326 12.23 -4.95 3.91
C PHE A 326 11.42 -4.46 5.14
N SER A 327 11.92 -3.48 5.91
CA SER A 327 13.16 -2.72 5.71
C SER A 327 13.78 -2.23 7.02
N ALA A 328 15.04 -1.79 6.93
CA ALA A 328 15.73 -1.11 8.02
C ALA A 328 14.93 0.09 8.57
N HIS A 329 14.11 0.73 7.74
CA HIS A 329 13.27 1.88 8.08
C HIS A 329 12.19 1.57 9.13
N SER A 330 11.79 0.31 9.26
CA SER A 330 10.75 -0.13 10.21
C SER A 330 11.32 -0.85 11.43
N LEU A 331 12.48 -1.50 11.34
CA LEU A 331 13.01 -2.29 12.45
C LEU A 331 14.25 -1.69 13.10
N MET A 332 15.06 -0.90 12.38
CA MET A 332 16.33 -0.41 12.91
C MET A 332 16.16 0.91 13.65
N PRO A 333 16.86 1.11 14.78
CA PRO A 333 16.80 2.36 15.52
C PRO A 333 17.27 3.55 14.68
N MET A 334 16.38 4.53 14.53
CA MET A 334 16.66 5.78 13.84
C MET A 334 15.78 6.90 14.39
N SER A 335 16.39 8.03 14.73
CA SER A 335 15.66 9.21 15.26
C SER A 335 14.67 9.77 14.22
N GLU A 336 13.50 10.23 14.69
CA GLU A 336 12.49 10.89 13.84
C GLU A 336 12.96 12.21 13.23
N ASP A 337 14.06 12.78 13.73
CA ASP A 337 14.75 13.92 13.13
C ASP A 337 15.22 13.63 11.70
N PHE A 338 15.38 12.35 11.36
CA PHE A 338 15.80 11.91 10.04
C PHE A 338 14.60 11.38 9.24
N LEU A 339 14.67 11.53 7.92
CA LEU A 339 13.73 10.90 7.00
C LEU A 339 13.65 9.39 7.27
N ALA A 340 12.46 8.80 7.11
CA ALA A 340 12.16 7.40 7.43
C ALA A 340 12.47 6.94 8.88
N GLY A 341 12.96 7.81 9.76
CA GLY A 341 13.14 7.53 11.18
C GLY A 341 11.80 7.50 11.92
N GLN A 342 11.71 6.59 12.91
CA GLN A 342 10.52 6.36 13.72
C GLN A 342 10.90 6.20 15.19
N ALA A 343 10.21 6.89 16.09
CA ALA A 343 10.54 6.95 17.52
C ALA A 343 10.50 5.56 18.18
N ASN A 344 9.63 4.68 17.70
CA ASN A 344 9.39 3.39 18.33
C ASN A 344 10.35 2.28 17.83
N ASN A 345 11.14 2.50 16.78
CA ASN A 345 11.99 1.46 16.21
C ASN A 345 13.00 0.89 17.22
N GLU A 346 13.47 1.70 18.18
CA GLU A 346 14.36 1.21 19.25
C GLU A 346 13.68 0.08 20.06
N ALA A 347 12.40 0.23 20.40
CA ALA A 347 11.67 -0.80 21.14
C ALA A 347 11.52 -2.10 20.34
N TYR A 348 11.24 -2.01 19.03
CA TYR A 348 11.14 -3.18 18.16
C TYR A 348 12.49 -3.86 17.92
N TYR A 349 13.57 -3.08 17.74
CA TYR A 349 14.92 -3.62 17.62
C TYR A 349 15.38 -4.34 18.91
N GLN A 350 15.13 -3.74 20.08
CA GLN A 350 15.42 -4.35 21.37
C GLN A 350 14.61 -5.62 21.57
N ALA A 351 13.31 -5.60 21.25
CA ALA A 351 12.46 -6.77 21.33
C ALA A 351 12.93 -7.90 20.42
N TYR A 352 13.36 -7.58 19.20
CA TYR A 352 13.93 -8.54 18.26
C TYR A 352 15.22 -9.17 18.80
N THR A 353 16.21 -8.33 19.13
CA THR A 353 17.54 -8.79 19.56
C THR A 353 17.49 -9.53 20.90
N GLU A 354 16.66 -9.08 21.85
CA GLU A 354 16.45 -9.80 23.10
C GLU A 354 15.80 -11.17 22.84
N SER A 355 14.77 -11.23 21.99
CA SER A 355 14.13 -12.51 21.66
C SER A 355 15.12 -13.49 21.01
N GLN A 356 15.97 -13.01 20.11
CA GLN A 356 17.03 -13.82 19.49
C GLN A 356 18.07 -14.33 20.50
N ARG A 357 18.43 -13.50 21.49
CA ARG A 357 19.36 -13.87 22.56
C ARG A 357 18.75 -14.91 23.51
N LEU A 358 17.46 -14.78 23.82
CA LEU A 358 16.73 -15.67 24.73
C LEU A 358 16.31 -16.99 24.07
N GLY A 359 16.14 -17.01 22.75
CA GLY A 359 15.58 -18.14 22.01
C GLY A 359 14.05 -18.23 22.05
N TYR A 360 13.38 -17.30 22.73
CA TYR A 360 11.92 -17.18 22.78
C TYR A 360 11.51 -15.70 22.88
N ILE A 361 10.22 -15.41 22.66
CA ILE A 361 9.66 -14.06 22.80
C ILE A 361 9.14 -13.92 24.24
N PRO A 362 9.67 -12.98 25.05
CA PRO A 362 9.19 -12.76 26.41
C PRO A 362 7.73 -12.33 26.48
N THR A 363 6.97 -12.96 27.38
CA THR A 363 5.66 -12.46 27.77
C THR A 363 5.82 -11.38 28.84
N LYS A 364 5.43 -10.14 28.53
CA LYS A 364 5.46 -8.99 29.45
C LYS A 364 4.04 -8.51 29.72
N LEU A 365 3.79 -8.04 30.95
CA LEU A 365 2.51 -7.44 31.31
C LEU A 365 2.42 -6.05 30.66
N VAL A 366 1.42 -5.86 29.79
CA VAL A 366 1.06 -4.54 29.25
C VAL A 366 -0.11 -4.00 30.06
N LYS A 367 0.01 -2.74 30.53
CA LYS A 367 -1.05 -2.11 31.32
C LYS A 367 -2.28 -1.83 30.46
N THR A 368 -3.47 -2.03 31.03
CA THR A 368 -4.72 -1.65 30.38
C THR A 368 -4.78 -0.13 30.22
N PRO A 369 -5.07 0.38 29.02
CA PRO A 369 -5.13 1.82 28.78
C PRO A 369 -6.29 2.47 29.55
N GLU A 370 -6.10 3.71 29.96
CA GLU A 370 -7.18 4.56 30.46
C GLU A 370 -7.95 5.12 29.25
N VAL A 371 -9.24 4.78 29.15
CA VAL A 371 -10.06 5.14 27.99
C VAL A 371 -11.35 5.80 28.43
N THR A 372 -11.67 6.92 27.81
CA THR A 372 -13.03 7.46 27.79
C THR A 372 -13.58 7.42 26.37
N HIS A 373 -14.90 7.43 26.21
CA HIS A 373 -15.51 7.45 24.89
C HIS A 373 -16.69 8.41 24.85
N ALA A 374 -16.99 8.92 23.65
CA ALA A 374 -18.10 9.79 23.36
C ALA A 374 -18.75 9.38 22.03
N ILE A 375 -20.07 9.50 21.95
CA ILE A 375 -20.80 9.34 20.69
C ILE A 375 -20.97 10.73 20.08
N GLN A 376 -20.37 10.97 18.92
CA GLN A 376 -20.49 12.20 18.14
C GLN A 376 -21.34 11.94 16.90
N ASN A 377 -22.14 12.93 16.48
CA ASN A 377 -22.95 12.89 15.25
C ASN A 377 -23.81 11.61 15.08
N GLN A 378 -24.23 10.99 16.19
CA GLN A 378 -25.09 9.79 16.28
C GLN A 378 -24.49 8.46 15.78
N ASN A 379 -23.40 8.45 15.01
CA ASN A 379 -22.78 7.24 14.46
C ASN A 379 -21.24 7.18 14.58
N ASN A 380 -20.61 8.22 15.12
CA ASN A 380 -19.16 8.25 15.35
C ASN A 380 -18.87 7.95 16.82
N VAL A 381 -18.23 6.83 17.10
CA VAL A 381 -17.76 6.52 18.45
C VAL A 381 -16.31 6.98 18.56
N VAL A 382 -16.08 8.03 19.34
CA VAL A 382 -14.75 8.58 19.59
C VAL A 382 -14.23 8.04 20.90
N PHE A 383 -13.04 7.44 20.90
CA PHE A 383 -12.32 6.98 22.08
C PHE A 383 -11.13 7.90 22.33
N HIS A 384 -11.01 8.40 23.56
CA HIS A 384 -9.85 9.13 24.04
C HIS A 384 -9.04 8.23 24.96
N ILE A 385 -7.79 7.99 24.61
CA ILE A 385 -6.88 7.11 25.31
C ILE A 385 -5.82 7.95 26.00
N THR A 386 -5.57 7.68 27.27
CA THR A 386 -4.41 8.17 27.99
C THR A 386 -3.38 7.07 28.11
N ARG A 387 -2.13 7.38 27.75
CA ARG A 387 -0.98 6.49 27.84
C ARG A 387 -0.64 6.24 29.31
N VAL A 388 -0.40 4.98 29.67
CA VAL A 388 -0.17 4.58 31.09
C VAL A 388 1.13 3.78 31.30
N GLY A 389 1.89 3.53 30.23
CA GLY A 389 3.16 2.81 30.30
C GLY A 389 4.03 2.94 29.06
N GLU A 390 4.80 1.88 28.80
CA GLU A 390 5.78 1.77 27.71
C GLU A 390 5.21 1.05 26.48
N GLU A 391 3.88 0.98 26.34
CA GLU A 391 3.24 0.43 25.14
C GLU A 391 3.73 1.13 23.87
N THR A 392 3.88 0.36 22.79
CA THR A 392 4.27 0.87 21.48
C THR A 392 3.07 1.18 20.60
N GLY A 393 1.87 0.77 20.99
CA GLY A 393 0.65 1.09 20.27
C GLY A 393 -0.65 0.60 20.92
N TYR A 394 -1.75 0.86 20.22
CA TYR A 394 -3.09 0.46 20.61
C TYR A 394 -3.83 -0.18 19.45
N VAL A 395 -4.74 -1.09 19.76
CA VAL A 395 -5.63 -1.72 18.80
C VAL A 395 -7.07 -1.67 19.28
N LEU A 396 -7.98 -1.28 18.38
CA LEU A 396 -9.41 -1.22 18.61
C LEU A 396 -10.12 -2.31 17.81
N TYR A 397 -10.91 -3.12 18.51
CA TYR A 397 -11.83 -4.07 17.91
C TYR A 397 -13.28 -3.67 18.20
N ARG A 398 -14.15 -3.98 17.25
CA ARG A 398 -15.60 -3.91 17.41
C ARG A 398 -16.18 -5.29 17.18
N THR A 399 -17.04 -5.73 18.08
CA THR A 399 -17.88 -6.91 17.90
C THR A 399 -19.29 -6.46 17.55
N TRP A 400 -19.79 -6.94 16.42
CA TRP A 400 -21.15 -6.69 15.94
C TRP A 400 -21.71 -8.01 15.41
N ASN A 401 -22.95 -8.35 15.81
CA ASN A 401 -23.59 -9.64 15.48
C ASN A 401 -22.71 -10.87 15.80
N GLY A 402 -22.03 -10.84 16.94
CA GLY A 402 -21.13 -11.93 17.38
C GLY A 402 -19.80 -12.00 16.63
N LYS A 403 -19.57 -11.15 15.63
CA LYS A 403 -18.34 -11.10 14.86
C LYS A 403 -17.44 -9.96 15.31
N ARG A 404 -16.20 -10.30 15.64
CA ARG A 404 -15.14 -9.38 16.05
C ARG A 404 -14.34 -8.88 14.84
N ILE A 405 -14.18 -7.57 14.71
CA ILE A 405 -13.53 -6.91 13.58
C ILE A 405 -12.47 -5.94 14.11
N LYS A 406 -11.25 -5.98 13.57
CA LYS A 406 -10.21 -4.97 13.86
C LYS A 406 -10.59 -3.68 13.16
N ILE A 407 -10.82 -2.61 13.90
CA ILE A 407 -11.17 -1.29 13.35
C ILE A 407 -9.92 -0.51 12.99
N LYS A 408 -8.96 -0.46 13.91
CA LYS A 408 -7.72 0.29 13.71
C LYS A 408 -6.61 -0.20 14.64
N GLU A 409 -5.39 -0.11 14.15
CA GLU A 409 -4.16 -0.21 14.94
C GLU A 409 -3.41 1.13 14.83
N MET A 410 -2.68 1.53 15.86
CA MET A 410 -1.90 2.77 15.82
C MET A 410 -0.65 2.69 16.67
N ASN A 411 0.36 3.45 16.25
CA ASN A 411 1.54 3.69 17.08
C ASN A 411 1.29 4.67 18.22
N ALA A 412 1.82 4.32 19.39
CA ALA A 412 1.94 5.19 20.54
C ALA A 412 3.30 5.88 20.51
N LYS A 413 3.36 7.13 20.03
CA LYS A 413 4.61 7.91 20.05
C LYS A 413 5.05 8.17 21.48
N ILE A 414 6.33 7.98 21.79
CA ILE A 414 6.91 8.14 23.15
C ILE A 414 6.53 9.48 23.78
N GLU A 415 6.54 10.55 23.00
CA GLU A 415 6.26 11.91 23.48
C GLU A 415 4.76 12.23 23.63
N GLN A 416 3.87 11.37 23.11
CA GLN A 416 2.43 11.58 23.12
C GLN A 416 1.78 10.82 24.28
N THR A 417 1.03 11.56 25.11
CA THR A 417 0.33 11.01 26.28
C THR A 417 -1.15 10.78 26.06
N ALA A 418 -1.74 11.35 25.00
CA ALA A 418 -3.15 11.22 24.68
C ALA A 418 -3.37 10.88 23.21
N PHE A 419 -4.24 9.92 22.92
CA PHE A 419 -4.57 9.46 21.57
C PHE A 419 -6.08 9.44 21.35
N THR A 420 -6.52 9.57 20.10
CA THR A 420 -7.93 9.52 19.75
C THR A 420 -8.19 8.51 18.65
N PHE A 421 -9.16 7.62 18.86
CA PHE A 421 -9.77 6.81 17.82
C PHE A 421 -11.16 7.32 17.49
N THR A 422 -11.54 7.24 16.23
CA THR A 422 -12.93 7.41 15.82
C THR A 422 -13.33 6.18 15.01
N ASP A 423 -14.32 5.44 15.51
CA ASP A 423 -15.06 4.48 14.69
C ASP A 423 -16.27 5.21 14.08
N ASN A 424 -16.17 5.52 12.79
CA ASN A 424 -17.21 6.16 12.01
C ASN A 424 -18.01 5.16 11.15
N GLN A 425 -17.82 3.86 11.38
CA GLN A 425 -18.39 2.79 10.55
C GLN A 425 -19.56 2.09 11.24
N VAL A 426 -20.12 2.67 12.30
CA VAL A 426 -21.16 2.02 13.10
C VAL A 426 -22.53 2.36 12.53
N LEU A 427 -23.33 1.33 12.29
CA LEU A 427 -24.70 1.52 11.83
C LEU A 427 -25.57 2.11 12.96
N PRO A 428 -26.49 3.03 12.64
CA PRO A 428 -27.55 3.42 13.56
C PRO A 428 -28.31 2.18 14.05
N HIS A 429 -28.79 2.18 15.29
CA HIS A 429 -29.44 1.04 15.96
C HIS A 429 -28.56 -0.20 16.22
N ALA A 430 -27.28 -0.21 15.83
CA ALA A 430 -26.42 -1.34 16.11
C ALA A 430 -26.16 -1.46 17.63
N SER A 431 -26.28 -2.67 18.14
CA SER A 431 -25.69 -3.05 19.42
C SER A 431 -24.31 -3.60 19.15
N VAL A 432 -23.30 -2.89 19.63
CA VAL A 432 -21.89 -3.20 19.40
C VAL A 432 -21.15 -3.26 20.72
N SER A 433 -20.12 -4.09 20.81
CA SER A 433 -19.15 -4.02 21.89
C SER A 433 -17.78 -3.70 21.35
N TYR A 434 -17.03 -2.91 22.09
CA TYR A 434 -15.66 -2.56 21.75
C TYR A 434 -14.69 -3.21 22.71
N GLU A 435 -13.51 -3.52 22.19
CA GLU A 435 -12.34 -3.92 22.95
C GLU A 435 -11.16 -3.06 22.51
N LEU A 436 -10.57 -2.34 23.44
CA LEU A 436 -9.39 -1.53 23.21
C LEU A 436 -8.25 -2.07 24.07
N MET A 437 -7.15 -2.43 23.42
CA MET A 437 -5.96 -2.97 24.09
C MET A 437 -4.73 -2.15 23.73
N ALA A 438 -3.85 -1.98 24.71
CA ALA A 438 -2.48 -1.55 24.47
C ALA A 438 -1.62 -2.76 24.07
N PHE A 439 -0.54 -2.51 23.33
CA PHE A 439 0.44 -3.53 22.99
C PHE A 439 1.88 -3.04 23.06
N ASP A 440 2.82 -3.95 23.28
CA ASP A 440 4.26 -3.69 23.22
C ASP A 440 4.90 -4.20 21.92
N ALA A 441 6.19 -3.92 21.75
CA ALA A 441 6.95 -4.32 20.57
C ALA A 441 7.08 -5.84 20.40
N TYR A 442 7.01 -6.63 21.48
CA TYR A 442 7.02 -8.09 21.40
C TYR A 442 5.71 -8.63 20.82
N GLY A 443 4.61 -7.88 20.96
CA GLY A 443 3.27 -8.28 20.58
C GLY A 443 2.39 -8.66 21.78
N ASN A 444 2.87 -8.47 23.02
CA ASN A 444 2.04 -8.68 24.21
C ASN A 444 0.88 -7.69 24.21
N ARG A 445 -0.29 -8.12 24.71
CA ARG A 445 -1.51 -7.30 24.77
C ARG A 445 -1.95 -7.11 26.23
N SER A 446 -2.49 -5.94 26.54
CA SER A 446 -3.11 -5.69 27.84
C SER A 446 -4.44 -6.45 27.98
N PHE A 447 -5.00 -6.50 29.20
CA PHE A 447 -6.43 -6.75 29.32
C PHE A 447 -7.20 -5.63 28.58
N PRO A 448 -8.32 -5.96 27.89
CA PRO A 448 -9.04 -4.97 27.12
C PRO A 448 -9.82 -4.02 28.03
N TYR A 449 -9.81 -2.73 27.68
CA TYR A 449 -10.93 -1.87 28.01
C TYR A 449 -12.12 -2.32 27.17
N THR A 450 -13.27 -2.57 27.80
CA THR A 450 -14.49 -2.99 27.10
C THR A 450 -15.61 -1.97 27.31
N CYS A 451 -16.38 -1.71 26.26
CA CYS A 451 -17.64 -0.99 26.39
C CYS A 451 -18.68 -1.55 25.43
N ALA A 452 -19.90 -1.75 25.92
CA ALA A 452 -21.04 -2.10 25.10
C ALA A 452 -21.85 -0.83 24.82
N LEU A 453 -22.16 -0.58 23.55
CA LEU A 453 -22.91 0.58 23.12
C LEU A 453 -24.14 0.11 22.33
N SER A 454 -25.29 0.65 22.71
CA SER A 454 -26.48 0.64 21.87
C SER A 454 -26.60 2.02 21.27
N LEU A 455 -26.32 2.15 19.97
CA LEU A 455 -26.41 3.45 19.33
C LEU A 455 -27.87 3.86 19.15
N PRO A 456 -28.20 5.14 19.44
CA PRO A 456 -29.55 5.63 19.27
C PRO A 456 -30.00 5.50 17.82
N ALA A 457 -31.32 5.45 17.62
CA ALA A 457 -31.90 5.68 16.31
C ALA A 457 -31.36 7.02 15.78
N THR A 458 -30.81 7.03 14.57
CA THR A 458 -30.61 8.31 13.90
C THR A 458 -31.97 8.94 13.71
N ILE A 459 -32.16 10.19 14.16
CA ILE A 459 -33.27 11.02 13.71
C ILE A 459 -32.93 11.36 12.25
N ALA A 460 -33.14 10.41 11.35
CA ALA A 460 -33.39 10.75 9.96
C ALA A 460 -34.77 11.41 9.98
N ASP A 461 -34.81 12.73 9.79
CA ASP A 461 -36.06 13.46 9.60
C ASP A 461 -36.95 12.72 8.58
N GLY A 462 -37.96 12.00 9.07
CA GLY A 462 -39.12 11.57 8.29
C GLY A 462 -39.10 10.21 7.57
N ILE A 463 -38.06 9.38 7.63
CA ILE A 463 -38.13 8.01 7.06
C ILE A 463 -38.23 6.99 8.19
N THR A 464 -39.48 6.63 8.53
CA THR A 464 -39.81 5.70 9.61
C THR A 464 -39.63 4.21 9.27
N ASP A 465 -39.05 3.84 8.12
CA ASP A 465 -38.92 2.42 7.78
C ASP A 465 -37.80 2.09 6.77
N PHE A 466 -36.62 1.72 7.27
CA PHE A 466 -35.51 1.19 6.45
C PHE A 466 -35.71 -0.27 6.00
N THR A 467 -36.80 -0.95 6.39
CA THR A 467 -37.09 -2.31 5.87
C THR A 467 -37.65 -2.31 4.45
N LYS A 468 -38.02 -1.13 3.92
CA LYS A 468 -38.23 -0.94 2.48
C LYS A 468 -36.88 -0.83 1.79
N LYS A 469 -36.41 -1.95 1.23
CA LYS A 469 -35.24 -2.05 0.32
C LYS A 469 -35.14 -0.82 -0.59
N ILE A 470 -33.95 -0.23 -0.72
CA ILE A 470 -33.60 0.86 -1.67
C ILE A 470 -34.13 0.59 -3.09
N SER A 471 -34.24 -0.68 -3.48
CA SER A 471 -34.85 -1.14 -4.74
C SER A 471 -36.30 -0.66 -4.94
N LYS A 472 -37.08 -0.47 -3.86
CA LYS A 472 -38.46 0.04 -3.91
C LYS A 472 -38.53 1.55 -4.08
N VAL A 473 -37.57 2.32 -3.55
CA VAL A 473 -37.53 3.78 -3.74
C VAL A 473 -37.15 4.13 -5.18
N ASN A 474 -36.17 3.41 -5.76
CA ASN A 474 -35.85 3.53 -7.18
C ASN A 474 -37.01 3.06 -8.06
N ALA A 475 -37.70 1.97 -7.69
CA ALA A 475 -38.88 1.52 -8.43
C ALA A 475 -40.07 2.49 -8.30
N GLU A 476 -40.34 3.08 -7.13
CA GLU A 476 -41.40 4.08 -6.94
C GLU A 476 -41.12 5.36 -7.74
N ALA A 477 -39.90 5.90 -7.65
CA ALA A 477 -39.48 7.09 -8.40
C ALA A 477 -39.54 6.87 -9.92
N LEU A 478 -39.06 5.73 -10.41
CA LEU A 478 -39.12 5.35 -11.83
C LEU A 478 -40.51 4.86 -12.29
N SER A 479 -41.42 4.51 -11.37
CA SER A 479 -42.81 4.09 -11.68
C SER A 479 -43.80 5.24 -11.78
N THR A 480 -43.38 6.47 -11.46
CA THR A 480 -44.25 7.67 -11.46
C THR A 480 -44.79 8.05 -12.84
N SER A 481 -44.29 7.44 -13.92
CA SER A 481 -44.64 7.76 -15.32
C SER A 481 -44.38 9.22 -15.72
N LEU A 482 -43.60 9.95 -14.92
CA LEU A 482 -43.20 11.33 -15.19
C LEU A 482 -41.98 11.34 -16.13
N PRO A 483 -41.79 12.39 -16.95
CA PRO A 483 -40.62 12.50 -17.80
C PRO A 483 -39.35 12.65 -16.95
N VAL A 484 -38.47 11.65 -16.97
CA VAL A 484 -37.18 11.64 -16.26
C VAL A 484 -36.09 12.20 -17.16
N GLN A 485 -35.31 13.16 -16.67
CA GLN A 485 -34.10 13.60 -17.38
C GLN A 485 -32.86 12.95 -16.72
N THR A 486 -32.15 12.13 -17.51
CA THR A 486 -30.95 11.41 -17.05
C THR A 486 -29.71 11.99 -17.68
N PHE A 487 -28.73 12.32 -16.83
CA PHE A 487 -27.41 12.79 -17.23
C PHE A 487 -26.38 11.76 -16.78
N THR A 488 -25.74 11.11 -17.75
CA THR A 488 -24.70 10.11 -17.51
C THR A 488 -23.32 10.73 -17.73
N PHE A 489 -22.44 10.62 -16.74
CA PHE A 489 -21.04 11.00 -16.84
C PHE A 489 -20.25 9.82 -17.42
N ALA A 490 -19.31 10.05 -18.33
CA ALA A 490 -18.69 8.97 -19.12
C ALA A 490 -17.98 7.94 -18.22
N ASP A 491 -18.20 6.64 -18.51
CA ASP A 491 -17.74 5.49 -17.73
C ASP A 491 -16.30 5.67 -17.19
N GLN A 492 -16.21 5.87 -15.87
CA GLN A 492 -14.99 5.82 -15.04
C GLN A 492 -13.87 6.84 -15.30
N SER A 493 -14.12 8.00 -15.90
CA SER A 493 -13.01 8.88 -16.31
C SER A 493 -12.82 10.19 -15.54
N GLU A 494 -13.70 10.55 -14.60
CA GLU A 494 -13.71 11.89 -13.97
C GLU A 494 -13.62 11.81 -12.45
N GLY A 495 -12.69 12.55 -11.84
CA GLY A 495 -12.46 12.55 -10.40
C GLY A 495 -11.99 13.91 -9.85
N PHE A 496 -11.92 14.02 -8.53
CA PHE A 496 -11.50 15.25 -7.84
C PHE A 496 -10.14 15.03 -7.17
N VAL A 497 -9.26 16.03 -7.22
CA VAL A 497 -7.96 16.03 -6.54
C VAL A 497 -7.80 17.35 -5.79
N TYR A 498 -7.24 17.29 -4.58
CA TYR A 498 -6.88 18.50 -3.84
C TYR A 498 -5.45 18.93 -4.22
N GLU A 499 -5.29 20.19 -4.59
CA GLU A 499 -3.99 20.85 -4.73
C GLU A 499 -3.95 22.06 -3.79
N GLY A 500 -3.33 21.89 -2.61
CA GLY A 500 -3.36 22.88 -1.54
C GLY A 500 -4.73 22.98 -0.88
N ASP A 501 -5.34 24.17 -0.90
CA ASP A 501 -6.67 24.52 -0.37
C ASP A 501 -7.76 24.54 -1.46
N ARG A 502 -7.44 24.08 -2.68
CA ARG A 502 -8.33 24.07 -3.84
C ARG A 502 -8.63 22.65 -4.32
N VAL A 503 -9.86 22.42 -4.74
CA VAL A 503 -10.29 21.18 -5.41
C VAL A 503 -10.22 21.36 -6.92
N LEU A 504 -9.55 20.44 -7.60
CA LEU A 504 -9.44 20.35 -9.06
C LEU A 504 -10.22 19.13 -9.57
N ALA A 505 -11.01 19.31 -10.62
CA ALA A 505 -11.56 18.19 -11.39
C ALA A 505 -10.50 17.67 -12.37
N THR A 506 -10.27 16.36 -12.42
CA THR A 506 -9.31 15.70 -13.31
C THR A 506 -10.00 14.64 -14.17
N ARG A 507 -9.56 14.51 -15.42
CA ARG A 507 -9.85 13.33 -16.24
C ARG A 507 -8.72 12.32 -16.04
N LEU A 508 -8.99 11.15 -15.46
CA LEU A 508 -7.94 10.21 -15.02
C LEU A 508 -7.22 9.49 -16.17
N THR A 509 -7.74 9.54 -17.39
CA THR A 509 -7.09 8.93 -18.56
C THR A 509 -6.00 9.80 -19.19
N GLU A 510 -5.98 11.11 -18.90
CA GLU A 510 -4.97 12.03 -19.44
C GLU A 510 -4.73 13.14 -18.41
N HIS A 511 -3.60 13.11 -17.69
CA HIS A 511 -3.16 14.20 -16.81
C HIS A 511 -2.93 15.51 -17.59
N ARG A 512 -4.00 16.22 -17.96
CA ARG A 512 -3.98 17.56 -18.57
C ARG A 512 -4.89 18.50 -17.79
N PRO A 513 -4.55 19.81 -17.71
CA PRO A 513 -5.41 20.81 -17.10
C PRO A 513 -6.75 20.94 -17.85
N TYR A 514 -7.83 21.05 -17.07
CA TYR A 514 -9.22 21.05 -17.54
C TYR A 514 -9.54 22.28 -18.41
N VAL A 515 -10.24 22.07 -19.53
CA VAL A 515 -10.87 23.13 -20.34
C VAL A 515 -12.37 23.04 -20.09
N PRO A 516 -13.07 24.14 -19.72
CA PRO A 516 -14.50 24.12 -19.42
C PRO A 516 -15.33 23.47 -20.54
N TRP A 517 -16.09 22.43 -20.21
CA TRP A 517 -17.09 21.84 -21.10
C TRP A 517 -18.36 22.69 -21.08
N THR A 518 -18.82 23.13 -22.25
CA THR A 518 -20.23 23.52 -22.46
C THR A 518 -20.79 22.64 -23.57
N THR A 519 -21.53 21.60 -23.21
CA THR A 519 -22.38 20.90 -24.19
C THR A 519 -23.73 21.57 -24.18
N LYS A 520 -24.09 22.18 -25.31
CA LYS A 520 -25.42 22.69 -25.54
C LYS A 520 -26.27 21.56 -26.15
N ARG A 521 -27.36 21.17 -25.50
CA ARG A 521 -28.42 20.34 -26.12
C ARG A 521 -29.64 21.21 -26.42
N GLU A 522 -30.58 20.69 -27.22
CA GLU A 522 -31.75 21.47 -27.67
C GLU A 522 -32.69 21.87 -26.52
N ASP A 523 -32.59 21.20 -25.37
CA ASP A 523 -33.52 21.27 -24.25
C ASP A 523 -32.90 21.77 -22.92
N TYR A 524 -31.57 21.86 -22.79
CA TYR A 524 -30.87 22.41 -21.61
C TYR A 524 -29.42 22.78 -21.93
N THR A 525 -28.78 23.55 -21.03
CA THR A 525 -27.35 23.83 -21.04
C THR A 525 -26.71 23.36 -19.74
N VAL A 526 -25.80 22.37 -19.82
CA VAL A 526 -24.94 22.04 -18.69
C VAL A 526 -23.78 23.04 -18.70
N GLN A 527 -23.65 23.84 -17.65
CA GLN A 527 -22.49 24.70 -17.42
C GLN A 527 -21.71 24.15 -16.23
N GLU A 528 -20.66 23.41 -16.52
CA GLU A 528 -19.76 22.88 -15.50
C GLU A 528 -18.80 24.00 -15.05
N GLN A 529 -19.12 24.65 -13.93
CA GLN A 529 -18.18 25.49 -13.19
C GLN A 529 -17.88 24.81 -11.85
N ILE A 530 -16.87 23.93 -11.84
CA ILE A 530 -16.39 23.32 -10.60
C ILE A 530 -15.43 24.31 -9.95
N TYR A 531 -15.88 24.94 -8.87
CA TYR A 531 -15.04 25.73 -7.97
C TYR A 531 -15.39 25.40 -6.53
N THR A 532 -14.46 25.69 -5.63
CA THR A 532 -14.68 25.60 -4.19
C THR A 532 -15.10 26.96 -3.65
N ASP A 533 -16.19 27.01 -2.90
CA ASP A 533 -16.53 28.22 -2.15
C ASP A 533 -15.69 28.32 -0.87
N THR A 534 -15.79 29.47 -0.19
CA THR A 534 -15.11 29.72 1.09
C THR A 534 -15.58 28.81 2.22
N GLU A 535 -16.63 28.01 2.01
CA GLU A 535 -17.20 27.07 2.97
C GLU A 535 -16.82 25.61 2.66
N GLY A 536 -15.99 25.38 1.63
CA GLY A 536 -15.43 24.06 1.29
C GLY A 536 -16.36 23.17 0.47
N PHE A 537 -17.36 23.73 -0.22
CA PHE A 537 -18.21 22.95 -1.13
C PHE A 537 -17.70 22.99 -2.56
N ALA A 538 -17.75 21.84 -3.25
CA ALA A 538 -17.66 21.80 -4.71
C ALA A 538 -19.06 22.04 -5.33
N HIS A 539 -19.14 22.83 -6.40
CA HIS A 539 -20.41 23.23 -7.03
C HIS A 539 -20.58 22.57 -8.40
N LEU A 540 -21.80 22.09 -8.70
CA LEU A 540 -22.22 21.62 -10.01
C LEU A 540 -23.54 22.32 -10.38
N ARG A 541 -23.54 23.07 -11.48
CA ARG A 541 -24.68 23.86 -11.93
C ARG A 541 -25.31 23.31 -13.21
N LEU A 542 -26.63 23.15 -13.19
CA LEU A 542 -27.44 22.68 -14.31
C LEU A 542 -28.50 23.73 -14.67
N ASP A 543 -28.52 24.20 -15.92
CA ASP A 543 -29.56 25.11 -16.44
C ASP A 543 -30.51 24.34 -17.36
N LEU A 544 -31.75 24.13 -16.89
CA LEU A 544 -32.79 23.39 -17.60
C LEU A 544 -33.36 24.15 -18.80
N GLY A 545 -32.92 25.38 -19.06
CA GLY A 545 -33.33 26.23 -20.19
C GLY A 545 -34.76 26.79 -20.10
N LYS A 546 -35.57 26.31 -19.17
CA LYS A 546 -36.94 26.77 -18.87
C LYS A 546 -37.33 26.41 -17.43
N ASN A 547 -38.35 27.08 -16.89
CA ASN A 547 -38.92 26.71 -15.59
C ASN A 547 -39.61 25.34 -15.67
N CYS A 548 -39.15 24.40 -14.84
CA CYS A 548 -39.69 23.06 -14.71
C CYS A 548 -40.22 22.84 -13.30
N LEU A 549 -41.24 21.99 -13.16
CA LEU A 549 -41.61 21.43 -11.86
C LEU A 549 -40.58 20.37 -11.48
N ILE A 550 -39.98 20.50 -10.30
CA ILE A 550 -38.92 19.60 -9.82
C ILE A 550 -39.43 18.85 -8.60
N GLN A 551 -39.61 17.55 -8.77
CA GLN A 551 -40.15 16.65 -7.76
C GLN A 551 -39.06 15.91 -6.99
N ALA A 552 -37.93 15.61 -7.63
CA ALA A 552 -36.76 15.10 -6.95
C ALA A 552 -35.48 15.38 -7.74
N ILE A 553 -34.36 15.40 -7.02
CA ILE A 553 -33.02 15.43 -7.61
C ILE A 553 -32.22 14.28 -6.99
N GLY A 554 -31.63 13.44 -7.83
CA GLY A 554 -30.86 12.27 -7.41
C GLY A 554 -29.48 12.28 -8.01
N MET A 555 -28.42 12.05 -7.22
CA MET A 555 -27.06 11.94 -7.76
C MET A 555 -26.36 10.69 -7.26
N SER A 556 -25.62 10.01 -8.13
CA SER A 556 -24.99 8.74 -7.84
C SER A 556 -23.46 8.78 -7.89
N PHE A 557 -22.84 8.06 -6.96
CA PHE A 557 -21.39 7.91 -6.85
C PHE A 557 -20.98 6.45 -6.91
N LEU A 558 -19.87 6.18 -7.61
CA LEU A 558 -19.21 4.88 -7.62
C LEU A 558 -18.05 4.87 -6.62
N GLN A 559 -17.90 3.75 -5.91
CA GLN A 559 -16.75 3.49 -5.06
C GLN A 559 -15.97 2.29 -5.62
N ASP A 560 -14.68 2.49 -5.89
CA ASP A 560 -13.77 1.46 -6.42
C ASP A 560 -12.91 0.85 -5.30
N ARG A 561 -12.54 -0.42 -5.48
CA ARG A 561 -11.81 -1.30 -4.57
C ARG A 561 -10.37 -0.85 -4.30
N ASN A 562 -9.74 -0.14 -5.25
CA ASN A 562 -8.30 0.13 -5.23
C ASN A 562 -7.90 1.56 -4.88
N ALA A 563 -8.86 2.48 -4.82
CA ALA A 563 -8.59 3.85 -4.44
C ALA A 563 -9.22 4.15 -3.07
N SER A 564 -8.59 5.05 -2.31
CA SER A 564 -9.08 5.51 -1.01
C SER A 564 -10.35 6.37 -1.15
N ILE A 565 -11.33 5.92 -1.93
CA ILE A 565 -12.53 6.64 -2.32
C ILE A 565 -13.54 6.55 -1.19
N ARG A 566 -13.86 7.71 -0.64
CA ARG A 566 -14.93 7.95 0.32
C ARG A 566 -16.02 8.74 -0.36
N ILE A 567 -17.27 8.31 -0.20
CA ILE A 567 -18.46 9.02 -0.71
C ILE A 567 -18.68 10.35 0.03
N PRO A 568 -19.40 11.34 -0.55
CA PRO A 568 -19.61 12.64 0.07
C PRO A 568 -20.30 12.57 1.42
N ALA A 569 -19.93 13.44 2.37
CA ALA A 569 -20.58 13.49 3.69
C ALA A 569 -22.01 14.03 3.60
N SER A 570 -22.22 15.01 2.72
CA SER A 570 -23.54 15.56 2.40
C SER A 570 -23.56 16.23 1.03
N ILE A 571 -24.75 16.28 0.44
CA ILE A 571 -25.06 16.97 -0.80
C ILE A 571 -26.23 17.91 -0.55
N GLN A 572 -26.04 19.18 -0.85
CA GLN A 572 -27.09 20.18 -0.80
C GLN A 572 -27.53 20.52 -2.22
N TYR A 573 -28.82 20.40 -2.45
CA TYR A 573 -29.48 20.78 -3.70
C TYR A 573 -30.13 22.14 -3.50
N GLU A 574 -29.92 23.04 -4.45
CA GLU A 574 -30.57 24.34 -4.54
C GLU A 574 -31.24 24.49 -5.91
N VAL A 575 -32.37 25.19 -5.94
CA VAL A 575 -33.11 25.53 -7.16
C VAL A 575 -33.28 27.05 -7.19
N ASP A 576 -32.82 27.68 -8.26
CA ASP A 576 -32.79 29.14 -8.46
C ASP A 576 -32.19 29.92 -7.26
N GLY A 577 -31.18 29.33 -6.61
CA GLY A 577 -30.49 29.91 -5.45
C GLY A 577 -31.20 29.72 -4.11
N HIS A 578 -32.26 28.90 -4.07
CA HIS A 578 -32.97 28.56 -2.83
C HIS A 578 -32.73 27.10 -2.44
N ALA A 579 -32.52 26.85 -1.14
CA ALA A 579 -32.32 25.50 -0.61
C ALA A 579 -33.52 24.60 -0.94
N TYR A 580 -33.25 23.53 -1.69
CA TYR A 580 -34.25 22.57 -2.14
C TYR A 580 -34.28 21.33 -1.24
N ALA A 581 -33.11 20.72 -1.00
CA ALA A 581 -32.97 19.57 -0.11
C ALA A 581 -31.51 19.37 0.32
N ILE A 582 -31.29 18.63 1.42
CA ILE A 582 -29.97 18.18 1.83
C ILE A 582 -30.02 16.66 2.01
N ALA A 583 -29.24 15.95 1.21
CA ALA A 583 -29.01 14.51 1.35
C ALA A 583 -27.72 14.27 2.14
N LYS A 584 -27.79 13.47 3.21
CA LYS A 584 -26.60 13.04 3.96
C LYS A 584 -26.18 11.65 3.53
N GLN A 585 -24.91 11.34 3.75
CA GLN A 585 -24.32 10.04 3.44
C GLN A 585 -25.22 8.87 3.90
N PRO A 586 -25.61 7.96 2.99
CA PRO A 586 -26.36 6.76 3.37
C PRO A 586 -25.49 5.81 4.21
N SER A 587 -26.10 5.13 5.20
CA SER A 587 -25.40 4.16 6.03
C SER A 587 -24.92 2.96 5.20
N ILE A 588 -23.61 2.70 5.19
CA ILE A 588 -22.97 1.67 4.35
C ILE A 588 -23.18 0.27 4.97
N PRO A 589 -23.73 -0.72 4.24
CA PRO A 589 -23.65 -2.12 4.64
C PRO A 589 -22.20 -2.63 4.60
N GLN A 590 -21.75 -3.31 5.66
CA GLN A 590 -20.37 -3.80 5.79
C GLN A 590 -20.11 -5.08 4.99
N ILE A 591 -18.85 -5.26 4.58
CA ILE A 591 -18.30 -6.52 4.06
C ILE A 591 -18.09 -7.51 5.20
N ASP A 592 -18.60 -8.73 5.03
CA ASP A 592 -18.41 -9.83 5.96
C ASP A 592 -17.12 -10.64 5.67
N PHE A 593 -15.98 -10.21 6.22
CA PHE A 593 -14.65 -10.88 6.09
C PHE A 593 -14.52 -12.32 6.65
N THR A 594 -15.62 -13.04 6.91
CA THR A 594 -15.61 -14.40 7.50
C THR A 594 -16.14 -15.48 6.55
N GLN A 595 -16.42 -15.14 5.30
CA GLN A 595 -16.79 -16.07 4.23
C GLN A 595 -15.78 -15.97 3.08
N PRO A 596 -15.53 -17.06 2.31
CA PRO A 596 -14.82 -16.96 1.04
C PRO A 596 -15.58 -16.01 0.11
N VAL A 597 -14.87 -15.09 -0.54
CA VAL A 597 -15.46 -14.18 -1.53
C VAL A 597 -15.92 -15.00 -2.74
N THR A 598 -17.21 -15.36 -2.77
CA THR A 598 -17.93 -15.94 -3.91
C THR A 598 -18.95 -14.91 -4.40
N GLY A 599 -19.40 -14.99 -5.66
CA GLY A 599 -20.07 -13.90 -6.41
C GLY A 599 -21.33 -13.24 -5.81
N GLU A 600 -21.84 -13.70 -4.67
CA GLU A 600 -22.94 -13.06 -3.92
C GLU A 600 -22.46 -12.30 -2.66
N ASN A 601 -21.19 -12.49 -2.25
CA ASN A 601 -20.56 -11.89 -1.06
C ASN A 601 -19.26 -11.13 -1.41
N THR A 602 -19.17 -10.66 -2.66
CA THR A 602 -18.22 -9.63 -3.10
C THR A 602 -18.70 -8.26 -2.63
N TYR A 603 -17.77 -7.36 -2.31
CA TYR A 603 -18.03 -5.94 -2.47
C TYR A 603 -18.50 -5.73 -3.91
N GLN A 604 -19.78 -5.47 -4.09
CA GLN A 604 -20.30 -5.02 -5.38
C GLN A 604 -19.83 -3.57 -5.52
N PRO A 605 -19.26 -3.14 -6.67
CA PRO A 605 -19.17 -1.73 -7.01
C PRO A 605 -20.52 -1.09 -6.68
N GLY A 606 -20.55 -0.30 -5.62
CA GLY A 606 -21.78 0.25 -5.08
C GLY A 606 -22.04 1.57 -5.76
N GLU A 607 -23.18 1.69 -6.43
CA GLU A 607 -23.69 2.98 -6.84
C GLU A 607 -24.52 3.57 -5.70
N TYR A 608 -24.06 4.69 -5.15
CA TYR A 608 -24.68 5.34 -4.00
C TYR A 608 -25.48 6.54 -4.45
N TRP A 609 -26.79 6.44 -4.33
CA TRP A 609 -27.71 7.52 -4.65
C TRP A 609 -27.96 8.45 -3.45
N TYR A 610 -27.80 9.74 -3.69
CA TYR A 610 -28.20 10.83 -2.81
C TYR A 610 -29.44 11.45 -3.43
N TRP A 611 -30.57 11.36 -2.73
CA TRP A 611 -31.83 11.92 -3.20
C TRP A 611 -32.24 13.12 -2.36
N GLY A 612 -32.54 14.22 -3.03
CA GLY A 612 -33.21 15.38 -2.48
C GLY A 612 -34.69 15.36 -2.87
N PHE A 613 -35.56 15.31 -1.87
CA PHE A 613 -37.00 15.50 -2.04
C PHE A 613 -37.42 16.78 -1.32
N PRO A 614 -38.15 17.68 -1.98
CA PRO A 614 -38.55 18.93 -1.35
C PRO A 614 -39.80 18.67 -0.49
N ARG A 615 -39.94 19.43 0.61
CA ARG A 615 -41.13 19.33 1.48
C ARG A 615 -42.41 19.85 0.81
N THR A 616 -42.27 20.62 -0.28
CA THR A 616 -43.34 21.19 -1.12
C THR A 616 -42.90 21.20 -2.57
N ALA A 617 -43.83 21.09 -3.53
CA ALA A 617 -43.49 21.13 -4.95
C ALA A 617 -42.72 22.42 -5.31
N ALA A 618 -41.53 22.31 -5.89
CA ALA A 618 -40.72 23.46 -6.29
C ALA A 618 -40.72 23.61 -7.81
N GLN A 619 -40.70 24.83 -8.30
CA GLN A 619 -40.47 25.13 -9.71
C GLN A 619 -39.21 25.96 -9.84
N GLY A 620 -38.41 25.67 -10.87
CA GLY A 620 -37.26 26.50 -11.19
C GLY A 620 -36.54 26.08 -12.45
N GLN A 621 -35.56 26.89 -12.83
CA GLN A 621 -34.80 26.71 -14.07
C GLN A 621 -33.37 26.24 -13.80
N ILE A 622 -32.75 26.72 -12.72
CA ILE A 622 -31.34 26.50 -12.41
C ILE A 622 -31.24 25.61 -11.19
N ILE A 623 -30.53 24.50 -11.31
CA ILE A 623 -30.21 23.60 -10.20
C ILE A 623 -28.74 23.79 -9.85
N ASP A 624 -28.45 24.06 -8.58
CA ASP A 624 -27.09 24.11 -8.05
C ASP A 624 -26.90 23.00 -7.01
N ILE A 625 -25.85 22.20 -7.19
CA ILE A 625 -25.56 21.02 -6.38
C ILE A 625 -24.24 21.26 -5.66
N LYS A 626 -24.32 21.45 -4.34
CA LYS A 626 -23.20 21.72 -3.46
C LYS A 626 -22.78 20.46 -2.74
N ILE A 627 -21.56 20.00 -3.00
CA ILE A 627 -21.02 18.73 -2.49
C ILE A 627 -19.99 19.04 -1.41
N ARG A 628 -20.24 18.58 -0.16
CA ARG A 628 -19.27 18.72 0.94
C ARG A 628 -18.39 17.49 1.03
N ILE A 629 -17.07 17.72 0.99
CA ILE A 629 -16.04 16.68 1.09
C ILE A 629 -15.28 16.90 2.40
N GLU A 630 -15.18 15.88 3.26
CA GLU A 630 -14.53 16.02 4.58
C GLU A 630 -13.02 15.68 4.57
N TYR A 631 -12.49 15.15 3.47
CA TYR A 631 -11.08 14.71 3.37
C TYR A 631 -10.52 14.93 1.95
N ASN A 632 -9.20 14.79 1.77
CA ASN A 632 -8.57 14.72 0.43
C ASN A 632 -8.89 13.37 -0.23
N VAL A 633 -9.83 13.33 -1.16
CA VAL A 633 -10.42 12.08 -1.69
C VAL A 633 -10.70 12.19 -3.19
N PHE A 634 -10.57 11.07 -3.91
CA PHE A 634 -11.09 10.89 -5.27
C PHE A 634 -12.58 10.52 -5.21
N LEU A 635 -13.46 11.21 -5.95
CA LEU A 635 -14.88 10.86 -6.07
C LEU A 635 -15.20 10.51 -7.52
N PHE A 636 -15.94 9.44 -7.77
CA PHE A 636 -16.45 9.11 -9.10
C PHE A 636 -17.96 9.39 -9.17
N MET A 637 -18.34 10.40 -9.92
CA MET A 637 -19.76 10.69 -10.22
C MET A 637 -20.19 9.84 -11.42
N ARG A 638 -21.37 9.22 -11.35
CA ARG A 638 -21.86 8.34 -12.41
C ARG A 638 -23.12 8.90 -13.08
N GLU A 639 -24.15 9.20 -12.30
CA GLU A 639 -25.43 9.67 -12.82
C GLU A 639 -26.01 10.84 -12.01
N LEU A 640 -26.69 11.76 -12.70
CA LEU A 640 -27.57 12.76 -12.12
C LEU A 640 -28.97 12.57 -12.73
N LEU A 641 -29.99 12.55 -11.88
CA LEU A 641 -31.40 12.46 -12.24
C LEU A 641 -32.13 13.70 -11.72
N VAL A 642 -32.93 14.30 -12.58
CA VAL A 642 -33.89 15.34 -12.21
C VAL A 642 -35.27 14.86 -12.65
N LEU A 643 -36.19 14.76 -11.69
CA LEU A 643 -37.57 14.30 -11.86
C LEU A 643 -38.56 15.47 -11.79
#